data_AF-A0A6M0S1J2-F1
#
_entry.id   AF-A0A6M0S1J2-F1
#
_cell.length_a   1.000
_cell.length_b   1.000
_cell.length_c   1.000
_cell.angle_alpha   90.00
_cell.angle_beta   90.00
_cell.angle_gamma   90.00
#
_symmetry.space_group_name_H-M   'P 1'
#
loop_
_entity.id
_entity.type
_entity.pdbx_description
1 polymer ?
#
loop_
_entity_poly.entity_id
_entity_poly.type
_entity_poly.pdbx_seq_one_letter_code
_entity_poly.pdbx_strand_id
1 'polypeptide(L)'
;MGLSKSNPPTAQVKLLVSPTTGRIPWSLLSWLALGSGGALLVAMILSGAKLIVDPYSPNWLKTAFPGLVNTFEAAPQTADEIQAEMRAQNITHGQPIAWPRADQPKAWFYPILNSDDKTIQELWVYRVQNDQLQRVEQVKIRPMKESFITTPLVGTASQVASVDSDASLSSVQPMAGKAANEPWLLLEGQRRYGNTVMRYGQILSYQSHAQRLHRLLNWSSPAGQPPQWKNGDTGKQLIVDQTVGLRPSFLLYQLVPNDPPRLQEVSLYRSVYEQDLSTSLYDKALKLAQGSVWSHSLQMMESAKATLGHDWSAEAQAQLDLIQLHATRTKAQTDQTLSSQQQHILAYLIDGQWDKALSTLENNPAIYGPTLKRLERDFDALWRGVTTHLQVHPKDVTTQIWGALLVTSRQSPEAGEEWLQKKTRSKATLERLQALGGQKFAENIALINGYSDTNTSTASLPATNEPGRYTSLIGQATAVGAPGHGWLRSQTLPTLAPGQSWYHINVQLLQDNTGWGRPPVAITATNMWAESVAIRRQLQLFSGNRHVAGVTVHGVQTTGSRLTFLASGPKINGSTLVTTPNSLQWLTTLPWQTAPTPPVESRNATNESSVDDAESTQFPQTDFHQTDTLTLMAEAISRQLGLTFEQTAQLYPHLQYIRMDLMGDRTAEHIFTMGPGVPSELGLFPGKVMILSDNGKLLYSDVGQQRSLLAITGKTINKPATLLVEQAGRYDLIGF
;
A
#
# COMPACT_ATOMS: atom_id res chain seq x y z
N MET A 1 38.27 -23.98 -30.69
CA MET A 1 39.32 -23.20 -29.97
C MET A 1 38.71 -21.85 -29.62
N GLY A 2 38.64 -21.34 -28.40
CA GLY A 2 39.00 -21.80 -27.06
C GLY A 2 38.36 -20.78 -26.10
N LEU A 3 37.77 -21.27 -25.01
CA LEU A 3 37.14 -20.48 -23.95
C LEU A 3 38.22 -19.72 -23.14
N SER A 4 37.90 -18.54 -22.63
CA SER A 4 38.54 -18.06 -21.39
C SER A 4 37.57 -17.20 -20.57
N LYS A 5 37.35 -17.64 -19.32
CA LYS A 5 36.62 -16.97 -18.24
C LYS A 5 37.63 -16.15 -17.42
N SER A 6 37.28 -14.91 -17.10
CA SER A 6 38.04 -14.05 -16.19
C SER A 6 37.48 -14.15 -14.76
N ASN A 7 38.31 -14.61 -13.82
CA ASN A 7 38.14 -14.40 -12.37
C ASN A 7 39.01 -13.20 -11.93
N PRO A 8 38.53 -12.34 -11.02
CA PRO A 8 39.36 -11.34 -10.33
C PRO A 8 39.99 -11.89 -9.03
N PRO A 9 41.01 -11.20 -8.47
CA PRO A 9 42.02 -11.80 -7.61
C PRO A 9 41.70 -11.77 -6.11
N THR A 10 42.21 -12.79 -5.42
CA THR A 10 42.22 -12.97 -3.97
C THR A 10 43.27 -12.07 -3.31
N ALA A 11 42.84 -11.13 -2.47
CA ALA A 11 43.72 -10.37 -1.59
C ALA A 11 44.02 -11.18 -0.32
N GLN A 12 45.31 -11.45 -0.09
CA GLN A 12 45.83 -12.10 1.12
C GLN A 12 45.92 -11.08 2.26
N VAL A 13 45.36 -11.39 3.43
CA VAL A 13 45.55 -10.63 4.66
C VAL A 13 46.73 -11.23 5.42
N LYS A 14 47.80 -10.45 5.60
CA LYS A 14 48.94 -10.72 6.48
C LYS A 14 48.50 -10.58 7.95
N LEU A 15 48.68 -11.63 8.74
CA LEU A 15 48.67 -11.55 10.21
C LEU A 15 50.10 -11.80 10.71
N LEU A 16 50.71 -10.74 11.23
CA LEU A 16 51.98 -10.78 11.97
C LEU A 16 51.66 -11.11 13.43
N VAL A 17 52.18 -12.23 13.93
CA VAL A 17 52.28 -12.51 15.36
C VAL A 17 53.71 -12.97 15.65
N SER A 18 54.39 -12.26 16.56
CA SER A 18 55.74 -12.54 17.04
C SER A 18 55.77 -13.76 17.98
N PRO A 19 56.86 -14.54 18.01
CA PRO A 19 56.97 -15.70 18.90
C PRO A 19 57.50 -15.30 20.28
N THR A 20 56.84 -15.75 21.34
CA THR A 20 57.43 -15.81 22.69
C THR A 20 57.51 -17.27 23.13
N THR A 21 58.74 -17.72 23.35
CA THR A 21 59.11 -19.07 23.76
C THR A 21 58.75 -19.36 25.22
N GLY A 22 57.93 -20.39 25.45
CA GLY A 22 57.74 -21.00 26.76
C GLY A 22 57.66 -22.53 26.61
N ARG A 23 58.68 -23.25 27.09
CA ARG A 23 58.73 -24.73 27.06
C ARG A 23 57.84 -25.30 28.16
N ILE A 24 56.84 -26.10 27.80
CA ILE A 24 56.02 -26.89 28.72
C ILE A 24 56.72 -28.25 28.96
N PRO A 25 56.90 -28.70 30.22
CA PRO A 25 57.58 -29.96 30.52
C PRO A 25 56.72 -31.17 30.12
N TRP A 26 57.38 -32.17 29.52
CA TRP A 26 56.79 -33.36 28.90
C TRP A 26 56.01 -34.30 29.85
N SER A 27 56.08 -34.14 31.17
CA SER A 27 55.36 -34.99 32.12
C SER A 27 53.86 -34.69 32.23
N LEU A 28 53.40 -33.52 31.74
CA LEU A 28 51.98 -33.14 31.71
C LEU A 28 51.21 -33.73 30.51
N LEU A 29 51.90 -34.13 29.43
CA LEU A 29 51.29 -34.74 28.24
C LEU A 29 50.98 -36.24 28.43
N SER A 30 51.67 -36.92 29.35
CA SER A 30 51.47 -38.35 29.59
C SER A 30 50.18 -38.67 30.36
N TRP A 31 49.73 -37.76 31.24
CA TRP A 31 48.49 -37.95 32.01
C TRP A 31 47.22 -37.61 31.21
N LEU A 32 47.32 -36.75 30.19
CA LEU A 32 46.21 -36.39 29.30
C LEU A 32 45.91 -37.46 28.23
N ALA A 33 46.89 -38.32 27.89
CA ALA A 33 46.72 -39.39 26.91
C ALA A 33 46.04 -40.66 27.46
N LEU A 34 46.12 -40.92 28.78
CA LEU A 34 45.54 -42.12 29.40
C LEU A 34 44.08 -41.93 29.86
N GLY A 35 43.65 -40.70 30.16
CA GLY A 35 42.25 -40.42 30.56
C GLY A 35 41.27 -40.27 29.38
N SER A 36 41.76 -39.94 28.19
CA SER A 36 40.93 -39.60 27.02
C SER A 36 40.62 -40.80 26.10
N GLY A 37 41.43 -41.87 26.13
CA GLY A 37 41.21 -43.07 25.30
C GLY A 37 40.08 -43.99 25.81
N GLY A 38 39.90 -44.10 27.13
CA GLY A 38 38.87 -44.97 27.73
C GLY A 38 37.44 -44.49 27.47
N ALA A 39 37.20 -43.18 27.58
CA ALA A 39 35.88 -42.59 27.35
C ALA A 39 35.43 -42.75 25.88
N LEU A 40 36.38 -42.69 24.94
CA LEU A 40 36.09 -42.76 23.51
C LEU A 40 35.78 -44.20 23.06
N LEU A 41 36.45 -45.20 23.64
CA LEU A 41 36.15 -46.62 23.41
C LEU A 41 34.82 -47.04 24.03
N VAL A 42 34.52 -46.59 25.24
CA VAL A 42 33.22 -46.86 25.89
C VAL A 42 32.07 -46.22 25.11
N ALA A 43 32.26 -45.00 24.60
CA ALA A 43 31.28 -44.34 23.73
C ALA A 43 31.05 -45.13 22.44
N MET A 44 32.11 -45.62 21.76
CA MET A 44 31.95 -46.40 20.52
C MET A 44 31.27 -47.75 20.73
N ILE A 45 31.56 -48.46 21.82
CA ILE A 45 30.95 -49.76 22.13
C ILE A 45 29.46 -49.58 22.48
N LEU A 46 29.11 -48.56 23.27
CA LEU A 46 27.72 -48.24 23.61
C LEU A 46 26.93 -47.76 22.38
N SER A 47 27.55 -46.98 21.49
CA SER A 47 26.94 -46.58 20.21
C SER A 47 26.68 -47.78 19.30
N GLY A 48 27.63 -48.73 19.21
CA GLY A 48 27.49 -49.95 18.42
C GLY A 48 26.41 -50.90 18.95
N ALA A 49 26.36 -51.12 20.26
CA ALA A 49 25.32 -51.94 20.89
C ALA A 49 23.92 -51.32 20.70
N LYS A 50 23.81 -49.99 20.77
CA LYS A 50 22.55 -49.29 20.57
C LYS A 50 22.06 -49.34 19.11
N LEU A 51 22.96 -49.37 18.13
CA LEU A 51 22.65 -49.52 16.70
C LEU A 51 22.21 -50.95 16.32
N ILE A 52 22.62 -51.97 17.08
CA ILE A 52 22.20 -53.37 16.88
C ILE A 52 20.78 -53.61 17.43
N VAL A 53 20.46 -52.96 18.56
CA VAL A 53 19.17 -53.14 19.24
C VAL A 53 18.06 -52.30 18.60
N ASP A 54 18.39 -51.16 18.02
CA ASP A 54 17.44 -50.27 17.34
C ASP A 54 18.06 -49.71 16.04
N PRO A 55 18.00 -50.48 14.93
CA PRO A 55 18.66 -50.11 13.68
C PRO A 55 17.99 -48.94 12.94
N TYR A 56 16.81 -48.48 13.38
CA TYR A 56 16.03 -47.44 12.71
C TYR A 56 16.05 -46.11 13.47
N SER A 57 17.14 -45.36 13.24
CA SER A 57 17.34 -43.91 13.43
C SER A 57 16.89 -43.27 14.77
N PRO A 58 17.78 -43.17 15.75
CA PRO A 58 17.50 -42.37 16.93
C PRO A 58 18.01 -40.93 16.71
N ASN A 59 17.15 -39.95 17.00
CA ASN A 59 17.32 -38.51 16.70
C ASN A 59 18.67 -37.88 17.12
N TRP A 60 19.44 -38.52 18.02
CA TRP A 60 20.78 -38.07 18.43
C TRP A 60 21.82 -38.05 17.29
N LEU A 61 21.66 -38.90 16.28
CA LEU A 61 22.56 -38.93 15.11
C LEU A 61 22.43 -37.67 14.25
N LYS A 62 21.23 -37.06 14.18
CA LYS A 62 21.02 -35.75 13.53
C LYS A 62 21.70 -34.61 14.30
N THR A 63 21.72 -34.70 15.63
CA THR A 63 22.34 -33.70 16.51
C THR A 63 23.87 -33.78 16.47
N ALA A 64 24.42 -34.99 16.40
CA ALA A 64 25.87 -35.22 16.39
C ALA A 64 26.53 -34.96 15.03
N PHE A 65 25.82 -35.17 13.92
CA PHE A 65 26.38 -35.01 12.57
C PHE A 65 25.42 -34.28 11.61
N PRO A 66 25.29 -32.94 11.74
CA PRO A 66 24.43 -32.15 10.85
C PRO A 66 24.91 -32.24 9.40
N GLY A 67 24.05 -32.70 8.49
CA GLY A 67 24.31 -32.73 7.03
C GLY A 67 24.79 -34.08 6.45
N LEU A 68 25.13 -35.07 7.29
CA LEU A 68 25.56 -36.41 6.83
C LEU A 68 24.39 -37.37 6.55
N VAL A 69 23.20 -37.08 7.07
CA VAL A 69 22.12 -38.07 7.15
C VAL A 69 20.74 -37.45 6.89
N ASN A 70 20.32 -37.43 5.62
CA ASN A 70 19.03 -36.85 5.21
C ASN A 70 17.93 -37.90 4.94
N THR A 71 18.21 -39.20 5.04
CA THR A 71 17.39 -40.25 4.41
C THR A 71 17.06 -41.48 5.27
N PHE A 72 17.15 -41.43 6.61
CA PHE A 72 16.58 -42.52 7.40
C PHE A 72 15.07 -42.29 7.57
N GLU A 73 14.28 -43.10 6.85
CA GLU A 73 12.84 -43.22 7.10
C GLU A 73 12.64 -43.69 8.56
N ALA A 74 11.72 -43.04 9.29
CA ALA A 74 11.41 -43.44 10.65
C ALA A 74 10.89 -44.88 10.67
N ALA A 75 11.05 -45.61 11.78
CA ALA A 75 10.42 -46.92 11.91
C ALA A 75 8.88 -46.79 11.84
N PRO A 76 8.16 -47.77 11.26
CA PRO A 76 6.71 -47.84 11.39
C PRO A 76 6.30 -47.97 12.86
N GLN A 77 5.37 -47.13 13.30
CA GLN A 77 4.88 -47.04 14.67
C GLN A 77 3.36 -47.18 14.71
N THR A 78 2.78 -47.63 15.82
CA THR A 78 1.33 -47.59 16.01
C THR A 78 0.85 -46.15 16.27
N ALA A 79 -0.44 -45.89 16.08
CA ALA A 79 -1.01 -44.57 16.40
C ALA A 79 -0.84 -44.22 17.89
N ASP A 80 -0.94 -45.21 18.78
CA ASP A 80 -0.75 -45.03 20.22
C ASP A 80 0.70 -44.71 20.58
N GLU A 81 1.66 -45.35 19.92
CA GLU A 81 3.09 -45.06 20.05
C GLU A 81 3.41 -43.63 19.59
N ILE A 82 2.86 -43.20 18.45
CA ILE A 82 3.05 -41.83 17.95
C ILE A 82 2.48 -40.82 18.95
N GLN A 83 1.29 -41.06 19.48
CA GLN A 83 0.71 -40.18 20.49
C GLN A 83 1.53 -40.17 21.79
N ALA A 84 2.05 -41.33 22.22
CA ALA A 84 2.92 -41.42 23.38
C ALA A 84 4.24 -40.65 23.16
N GLU A 85 4.85 -40.77 21.99
CA GLU A 85 6.05 -40.02 21.61
C GLU A 85 5.78 -38.50 21.60
N MET A 86 4.68 -38.06 20.97
CA MET A 86 4.30 -36.65 20.94
C MET A 86 4.08 -36.09 22.35
N ARG A 87 3.41 -36.84 23.24
CA ARG A 87 3.22 -36.44 24.65
C ARG A 87 4.57 -36.36 25.38
N ALA A 88 5.45 -37.34 25.22
CA ALA A 88 6.77 -37.36 25.86
C ALA A 88 7.66 -36.19 25.41
N GLN A 89 7.47 -35.70 24.17
CA GLN A 89 8.19 -34.57 23.61
C GLN A 89 7.48 -33.22 23.82
N ASN A 90 6.37 -33.17 24.58
CA ASN A 90 5.53 -31.98 24.77
C ASN A 90 5.02 -31.36 23.45
N ILE A 91 4.80 -32.19 22.43
CA ILE A 91 4.29 -31.76 21.13
C ILE A 91 2.76 -31.67 21.19
N THR A 92 2.22 -30.48 20.97
CA THR A 92 0.78 -30.28 20.81
C THR A 92 0.39 -30.55 19.36
N HIS A 93 -0.64 -31.37 19.11
CA HIS A 93 -1.12 -31.66 17.76
C HIS A 93 -2.64 -31.45 17.63
N GLY A 94 -3.08 -31.17 16.41
CA GLY A 94 -4.49 -31.10 16.04
C GLY A 94 -5.08 -32.48 15.74
N GLN A 95 -6.32 -32.50 15.24
CA GLN A 95 -6.95 -33.73 14.80
C GLN A 95 -6.24 -34.30 13.55
N PRO A 96 -5.83 -35.58 13.57
CA PRO A 96 -5.23 -36.22 12.41
C PRO A 96 -6.23 -36.37 11.26
N ILE A 97 -5.75 -36.19 10.02
CA ILE A 97 -6.55 -36.30 8.81
C ILE A 97 -6.17 -37.58 8.07
N ALA A 98 -7.13 -38.48 7.89
CA ALA A 98 -6.95 -39.71 7.12
C ALA A 98 -7.17 -39.50 5.60
N TRP A 99 -6.35 -40.17 4.79
CA TRP A 99 -6.52 -40.23 3.34
C TRP A 99 -6.33 -41.65 2.78
N PRO A 100 -7.23 -42.17 1.92
CA PRO A 100 -8.57 -41.64 1.69
C PRO A 100 -9.39 -41.66 2.99
N ARG A 101 -10.48 -40.88 3.06
CA ARG A 101 -11.45 -40.93 4.18
C ARG A 101 -12.28 -42.23 4.13
N ALA A 102 -11.60 -43.35 4.23
CA ALA A 102 -12.17 -44.70 4.23
C ALA A 102 -11.63 -45.46 5.45
N ASP A 103 -12.19 -46.63 5.72
CA ASP A 103 -11.83 -47.44 6.90
C ASP A 103 -10.34 -47.88 6.89
N GLN A 104 -9.72 -47.95 5.71
CA GLN A 104 -8.30 -48.24 5.53
C GLN A 104 -7.60 -47.09 4.78
N PRO A 105 -7.12 -46.06 5.49
CA PRO A 105 -6.38 -44.97 4.88
C PRO A 105 -5.01 -45.43 4.38
N LYS A 106 -4.51 -44.77 3.34
CA LYS A 106 -3.15 -44.90 2.80
C LYS A 106 -2.14 -43.95 3.46
N ALA A 107 -2.62 -42.82 3.98
CA ALA A 107 -1.80 -41.81 4.64
C ALA A 107 -2.58 -41.06 5.73
N TRP A 108 -1.84 -40.48 6.68
CA TRP A 108 -2.34 -39.61 7.72
C TRP A 108 -1.55 -38.30 7.78
N PHE A 109 -2.26 -37.19 7.99
CA PHE A 109 -1.66 -35.87 8.16
C PHE A 109 -1.90 -35.38 9.60
N TYR A 110 -0.82 -35.12 10.33
CA TYR A 110 -0.85 -34.66 11.72
C TYR A 110 -0.47 -33.17 11.77
N PRO A 111 -1.42 -32.27 12.10
CA PRO A 111 -1.12 -30.85 12.25
C PRO A 111 -0.41 -30.64 13.59
N ILE A 112 0.79 -30.08 13.58
CA ILE A 112 1.52 -29.75 14.81
C ILE A 112 1.24 -28.30 15.16
N LEU A 113 0.77 -28.07 16.38
CA LEU A 113 0.28 -26.80 16.85
C LEU A 113 1.29 -26.13 17.78
N ASN A 114 1.34 -24.81 17.72
CA ASN A 114 1.93 -24.00 18.77
C ASN A 114 1.15 -24.23 20.08
N SER A 115 1.87 -24.40 21.20
CA SER A 115 1.27 -24.58 22.52
C SER A 115 0.36 -23.41 22.91
N ASP A 116 0.75 -22.19 22.53
CA ASP A 116 0.24 -20.94 23.09
C ASP A 116 -1.02 -20.46 22.36
N ASP A 117 -0.95 -20.34 21.04
CA ASP A 117 -2.02 -19.77 20.20
C ASP A 117 -2.78 -20.83 19.37
N LYS A 118 -2.43 -22.11 19.53
CA LYS A 118 -2.99 -23.26 18.79
C LYS A 118 -2.90 -23.12 17.26
N THR A 119 -1.95 -22.34 16.75
CA THR A 119 -1.72 -22.20 15.32
C THR A 119 -0.87 -23.33 14.76
N ILE A 120 -1.08 -23.69 13.50
CA ILE A 120 -0.36 -24.78 12.83
C ILE A 120 1.05 -24.29 12.46
N GLN A 121 2.07 -24.90 13.07
CA GLN A 121 3.47 -24.64 12.76
C GLN A 121 4.04 -25.62 11.75
N GLU A 122 3.61 -26.88 11.82
CA GLU A 122 4.09 -27.94 10.94
C GLU A 122 2.97 -28.90 10.57
N LEU A 123 3.19 -29.63 9.48
CA LEU A 123 2.35 -30.74 9.06
C LEU A 123 3.22 -31.97 8.87
N TRP A 124 2.96 -33.00 9.67
CA TRP A 124 3.65 -34.27 9.60
C TRP A 124 2.84 -35.26 8.77
N VAL A 125 3.50 -35.98 7.87
CA VAL A 125 2.86 -36.93 6.97
C VAL A 125 3.32 -38.33 7.32
N TYR A 126 2.37 -39.22 7.50
CA TYR A 126 2.58 -40.64 7.76
C TYR A 126 1.99 -41.47 6.65
N ARG A 127 2.74 -42.42 6.10
CA ARG A 127 2.20 -43.47 5.23
C ARG A 127 1.74 -44.65 6.07
N VAL A 128 0.71 -45.34 5.62
CA VAL A 128 0.23 -46.58 6.24
C VAL A 128 0.97 -47.77 5.63
N GLN A 129 1.59 -48.58 6.48
CA GLN A 129 2.29 -49.81 6.10
C GLN A 129 1.97 -50.90 7.13
N ASN A 130 1.28 -51.97 6.70
CA ASN A 130 0.88 -53.10 7.56
C ASN A 130 0.19 -52.67 8.87
N ASP A 131 -0.81 -51.77 8.76
CA ASP A 131 -1.54 -51.15 9.89
C ASP A 131 -0.69 -50.30 10.86
N GLN A 132 0.58 -50.06 10.52
CA GLN A 132 1.47 -49.12 11.21
C GLN A 132 1.66 -47.84 10.38
N LEU A 133 2.03 -46.77 11.08
CA LEU A 133 2.25 -45.44 10.54
C LEU A 133 3.73 -45.13 10.49
N GLN A 134 4.23 -44.81 9.30
CA GLN A 134 5.62 -44.44 9.10
C GLN A 134 5.72 -42.98 8.68
N ARG A 135 6.46 -42.16 9.43
CA ARG A 135 6.63 -40.74 9.10
C ARG A 135 7.53 -40.60 7.87
N VAL A 136 6.98 -40.00 6.81
CA VAL A 136 7.65 -39.82 5.52
C VAL A 136 8.01 -38.37 5.24
N GLU A 137 7.32 -37.42 5.85
CA GLU A 137 7.57 -36.01 5.62
C GLU A 137 7.20 -35.15 6.84
N GLN A 138 7.90 -34.03 6.97
CA GLN A 138 7.62 -32.96 7.92
C GLN A 138 7.76 -31.64 7.19
N VAL A 139 6.67 -30.89 7.08
CA VAL A 139 6.65 -29.61 6.38
C VAL A 139 6.38 -28.49 7.36
N LYS A 140 7.27 -27.49 7.39
CA LYS A 140 7.05 -26.25 8.13
C LYS A 140 6.01 -25.39 7.43
N ILE A 141 4.94 -25.05 8.14
CA ILE A 141 3.88 -24.16 7.67
C ILE A 141 4.28 -22.72 7.99
N ARG A 142 4.48 -21.93 6.95
CA ARG A 142 4.82 -20.51 7.11
C ARG A 142 3.55 -19.68 7.29
N PRO A 143 3.52 -18.76 8.27
CA PRO A 143 2.50 -17.73 8.35
C PRO A 143 2.40 -16.92 7.05
N MET A 144 1.23 -16.33 6.80
CA MET A 144 0.97 -15.48 5.65
C MET A 144 1.20 -14.02 6.00
N LYS A 145 1.71 -13.23 5.05
CA LYS A 145 1.91 -11.79 5.26
C LYS A 145 0.57 -11.06 5.30
N GLU A 146 0.39 -10.16 6.27
CA GLU A 146 -0.82 -9.31 6.35
C GLU A 146 -1.05 -8.50 5.07
N SER A 147 0.02 -8.03 4.44
CA SER A 147 -0.04 -7.30 3.16
C SER A 147 -0.68 -8.14 2.05
N PHE A 148 -0.36 -9.44 1.96
CA PHE A 148 -1.00 -10.34 1.01
C PHE A 148 -2.49 -10.52 1.30
N ILE A 149 -2.85 -10.74 2.58
CA ILE A 149 -4.25 -10.98 3.00
C ILE A 149 -5.13 -9.77 2.72
N THR A 150 -4.58 -8.57 2.94
CA THR A 150 -5.31 -7.30 2.84
C THR A 150 -5.26 -6.68 1.46
N THR A 151 -4.41 -7.18 0.54
CA THR A 151 -4.30 -6.67 -0.85
C THR A 151 -5.67 -6.51 -1.54
N PRO A 152 -6.63 -7.47 -1.46
CA PRO A 152 -7.95 -7.29 -2.08
C PRO A 152 -8.77 -6.12 -1.51
N LEU A 153 -8.46 -5.62 -0.31
CA LEU A 153 -9.17 -4.51 0.33
C LEU A 153 -8.67 -3.12 -0.13
N VAL A 154 -7.43 -3.03 -0.66
CA VAL A 154 -6.71 -1.76 -0.92
C VAL A 154 -7.40 -0.88 -1.98
N GLY A 155 -8.37 -1.43 -2.74
CA GLY A 155 -9.21 -0.68 -3.68
C GLY A 155 -10.58 -0.21 -3.18
N THR A 156 -10.97 -0.49 -1.93
CA THR A 156 -12.36 -0.24 -1.45
C THR A 156 -12.49 0.42 -0.08
N ALA A 157 -11.40 0.57 0.68
CA ALA A 157 -11.43 1.28 1.96
C ALA A 157 -10.12 2.04 2.21
N SER A 158 -10.23 3.35 2.44
CA SER A 158 -9.23 4.10 3.19
C SER A 158 -9.02 3.43 4.55
N GLN A 159 -7.76 3.28 4.97
CA GLN A 159 -7.31 2.76 6.27
C GLN A 159 -7.36 1.22 6.44
N VAL A 160 -6.42 0.52 5.82
CA VAL A 160 -5.81 -0.64 6.50
C VAL A 160 -4.41 -0.20 6.89
N ALA A 161 -4.19 0.08 8.17
CA ALA A 161 -2.86 0.28 8.71
C ALA A 161 -2.10 -1.04 8.54
N SER A 162 -1.21 -1.11 7.55
CA SER A 162 -0.32 -2.25 7.37
C SER A 162 0.70 -2.22 8.50
N VAL A 163 0.37 -2.87 9.61
CA VAL A 163 1.39 -3.45 10.47
C VAL A 163 1.86 -4.68 9.71
N ASP A 164 3.15 -4.79 9.41
CA ASP A 164 3.75 -5.95 8.73
C ASP A 164 3.82 -7.17 9.67
N SER A 165 2.66 -7.56 10.21
CA SER A 165 2.50 -8.71 11.08
C SER A 165 2.28 -9.97 10.25
N ASP A 166 2.87 -11.06 10.66
CA ASP A 166 2.56 -12.37 10.11
C ASP A 166 1.20 -12.86 10.64
N ALA A 167 0.47 -13.60 9.82
CA ALA A 167 -0.87 -14.12 10.10
C ALA A 167 -0.86 -15.64 9.98
N SER A 168 -1.07 -16.30 11.12
CA SER A 168 -0.93 -17.75 11.25
C SER A 168 -2.16 -18.51 10.76
N LEU A 169 -1.97 -19.77 10.36
CA LEU A 169 -3.03 -20.69 9.95
C LEU A 169 -3.44 -21.54 11.15
N SER A 170 -4.74 -21.78 11.34
CA SER A 170 -5.27 -22.46 12.53
C SER A 170 -6.05 -23.74 12.22
N SER A 171 -6.45 -23.95 10.97
CA SER A 171 -7.21 -25.12 10.55
C SER A 171 -6.59 -25.74 9.32
N VAL A 172 -6.68 -27.07 9.23
CA VAL A 172 -6.36 -27.84 8.04
C VAL A 172 -7.46 -28.86 7.80
N GLN A 173 -7.92 -28.97 6.57
CA GLN A 173 -8.98 -29.88 6.18
C GLN A 173 -8.76 -30.41 4.77
N PRO A 174 -9.18 -31.64 4.46
CA PRO A 174 -9.30 -32.10 3.09
C PRO A 174 -10.16 -31.15 2.27
N MET A 175 -9.68 -30.81 1.09
CA MET A 175 -10.40 -29.94 0.18
C MET A 175 -11.62 -30.68 -0.40
N ALA A 176 -12.81 -30.10 -0.25
CA ALA A 176 -14.04 -30.68 -0.74
C ALA A 176 -14.10 -30.62 -2.27
N GLY A 177 -14.40 -31.75 -2.93
CA GLY A 177 -14.48 -31.87 -4.38
C GLY A 177 -13.55 -32.95 -4.93
N LYS A 178 -14.01 -33.75 -5.89
CA LYS A 178 -13.24 -34.86 -6.47
C LYS A 178 -12.22 -34.36 -7.50
N ALA A 179 -11.29 -33.47 -7.13
CA ALA A 179 -10.42 -32.85 -8.12
C ALA A 179 -9.24 -33.71 -8.58
N ALA A 180 -8.63 -34.47 -7.68
CA ALA A 180 -7.44 -35.26 -7.97
C ALA A 180 -7.53 -36.68 -7.36
N ASN A 181 -6.73 -37.60 -7.92
CA ASN A 181 -6.50 -38.93 -7.35
C ASN A 181 -5.67 -38.87 -6.05
N GLU A 182 -5.06 -37.72 -5.79
CA GLU A 182 -4.18 -37.43 -4.66
C GLU A 182 -4.85 -36.47 -3.66
N PRO A 183 -4.48 -36.47 -2.36
CA PRO A 183 -5.10 -35.62 -1.37
C PRO A 183 -4.69 -34.17 -1.55
N TRP A 184 -5.70 -33.29 -1.55
CA TRP A 184 -5.52 -31.86 -1.49
C TRP A 184 -5.98 -31.36 -0.12
N LEU A 185 -5.15 -30.56 0.53
CA LEU A 185 -5.37 -30.02 1.86
C LEU A 185 -5.55 -28.51 1.77
N LEU A 186 -6.58 -28.01 2.44
CA LEU A 186 -6.84 -26.60 2.61
C LEU A 186 -6.42 -26.21 4.03
N LEU A 187 -5.37 -25.40 4.14
CA LEU A 187 -4.98 -24.76 5.38
C LEU A 187 -5.59 -23.37 5.41
N GLU A 188 -6.18 -22.97 6.53
CA GLU A 188 -6.86 -21.69 6.64
C GLU A 188 -6.67 -21.02 8.00
N GLY A 189 -6.67 -19.69 7.95
CA GLY A 189 -6.81 -18.79 9.10
C GLY A 189 -7.97 -17.84 8.85
N GLN A 190 -8.36 -17.13 9.90
CA GLN A 190 -9.40 -16.10 9.84
C GLN A 190 -8.88 -14.81 10.47
N ARG A 191 -9.28 -13.67 9.92
CA ARG A 191 -8.95 -12.36 10.48
C ARG A 191 -10.13 -11.42 10.32
N ARG A 192 -10.44 -10.69 11.39
CA ARG A 192 -11.56 -9.75 11.41
C ARG A 192 -11.02 -8.33 11.16
N TYR A 193 -11.59 -7.66 10.17
CA TYR A 193 -11.35 -6.24 9.88
C TYR A 193 -12.69 -5.51 9.95
N GLY A 194 -12.91 -4.74 11.02
CA GLY A 194 -14.22 -4.17 11.32
C GLY A 194 -15.29 -5.27 11.42
N ASN A 195 -16.31 -5.18 10.56
CA ASN A 195 -17.40 -6.16 10.51
C ASN A 195 -17.14 -7.33 9.55
N THR A 196 -16.05 -7.33 8.80
CA THR A 196 -15.73 -8.36 7.81
C THR A 196 -14.83 -9.42 8.43
N VAL A 197 -15.26 -10.68 8.35
CA VAL A 197 -14.42 -11.85 8.69
C VAL A 197 -13.82 -12.39 7.41
N MET A 198 -12.53 -12.12 7.22
CA MET A 198 -11.78 -12.61 6.08
C MET A 198 -11.24 -14.01 6.37
N ARG A 199 -11.23 -14.86 5.34
CA ARG A 199 -10.52 -16.14 5.36
C ARG A 199 -9.31 -16.06 4.46
N TYR A 200 -8.23 -16.72 4.84
CA TYR A 200 -7.00 -16.79 4.04
C TYR A 200 -6.31 -18.11 4.29
N GLY A 201 -5.41 -18.51 3.40
CA GLY A 201 -4.83 -19.83 3.53
C GLY A 201 -3.89 -20.28 2.43
N GLN A 202 -3.55 -21.56 2.51
CA GLN A 202 -2.70 -22.26 1.57
C GLN A 202 -3.40 -23.54 1.10
N ILE A 203 -3.21 -23.89 -0.17
CA ILE A 203 -3.62 -25.17 -0.73
C ILE A 203 -2.36 -26.02 -0.91
N LEU A 204 -2.36 -27.22 -0.33
CA LEU A 204 -1.30 -28.20 -0.51
C LEU A 204 -1.83 -29.42 -1.29
N SER A 205 -0.98 -30.03 -2.10
CA SER A 205 -1.23 -31.35 -2.68
C SER A 205 -0.16 -32.30 -2.20
N TYR A 206 -0.57 -33.44 -1.69
CA TYR A 206 0.32 -34.55 -1.41
C TYR A 206 0.54 -35.38 -2.68
N GLN A 207 1.69 -36.01 -2.80
CA GLN A 207 2.00 -36.95 -3.87
C GLN A 207 2.36 -38.28 -3.25
N SER A 208 1.50 -39.27 -3.43
CA SER A 208 1.72 -40.60 -2.85
C SER A 208 2.97 -41.29 -3.38
N HIS A 209 3.36 -41.10 -4.64
CA HIS A 209 4.56 -41.75 -5.19
C HIS A 209 5.86 -41.12 -4.64
N ALA A 210 5.91 -39.79 -4.53
CA ALA A 210 7.08 -39.05 -4.07
C ALA A 210 7.11 -38.90 -2.54
N GLN A 211 6.01 -39.23 -1.86
CA GLN A 211 5.81 -39.05 -0.42
C GLN A 211 6.09 -37.60 0.01
N ARG A 212 5.60 -36.64 -0.78
CA ARG A 212 5.88 -35.20 -0.61
C ARG A 212 4.64 -34.32 -0.71
N LEU A 213 4.64 -33.22 0.05
CA LEU A 213 3.64 -32.17 0.07
C LEU A 213 4.14 -30.95 -0.70
N HIS A 214 3.36 -30.55 -1.70
CA HIS A 214 3.61 -29.38 -2.51
C HIS A 214 2.59 -28.29 -2.22
N ARG A 215 3.06 -27.08 -1.90
CA ARG A 215 2.18 -25.91 -1.83
C ARG A 215 1.82 -25.45 -3.24
N LEU A 216 0.54 -25.46 -3.55
CA LEU A 216 0.00 -25.11 -4.85
C LEU A 216 -0.38 -23.62 -4.96
N LEU A 217 -1.05 -23.09 -3.94
CA LEU A 217 -1.62 -21.74 -4.00
C LEU A 217 -1.71 -21.10 -2.61
N ASN A 218 -1.41 -19.81 -2.53
CA ASN A 218 -1.81 -18.96 -1.41
C ASN A 218 -3.08 -18.20 -1.81
N TRP A 219 -4.02 -18.03 -0.89
CA TRP A 219 -5.30 -17.38 -1.20
C TRP A 219 -5.78 -16.51 -0.03
N SER A 220 -6.64 -15.55 -0.35
CA SER A 220 -7.34 -14.68 0.59
C SER A 220 -8.72 -14.38 0.03
N SER A 221 -9.73 -14.42 0.90
CA SER A 221 -11.13 -14.16 0.58
C SER A 221 -11.73 -13.18 1.60
N PRO A 222 -11.92 -11.90 1.21
CA PRO A 222 -12.70 -10.94 1.99
C PRO A 222 -14.16 -11.34 2.13
N ALA A 223 -14.70 -12.10 1.17
CA ALA A 223 -16.06 -12.64 1.22
C ALA A 223 -16.25 -13.73 2.29
N GLY A 224 -15.17 -14.17 2.95
CA GLY A 224 -15.22 -15.16 4.03
C GLY A 224 -15.52 -16.58 3.52
N GLN A 225 -15.32 -16.85 2.23
CA GLN A 225 -15.54 -18.17 1.64
C GLN A 225 -14.20 -18.86 1.34
N PRO A 226 -14.09 -20.19 1.52
CA PRO A 226 -12.90 -20.92 1.11
C PRO A 226 -12.88 -21.09 -0.41
N PRO A 227 -11.72 -21.41 -1.03
CA PRO A 227 -11.66 -21.77 -2.44
C PRO A 227 -12.56 -22.97 -2.75
N GLN A 228 -13.27 -22.91 -3.88
CA GLN A 228 -14.25 -23.92 -4.27
C GLN A 228 -13.93 -24.50 -5.63
N TRP A 229 -14.09 -25.82 -5.77
CA TRP A 229 -14.02 -26.50 -7.05
C TRP A 229 -15.31 -26.34 -7.85
N LYS A 230 -15.15 -26.11 -9.14
CA LYS A 230 -16.21 -26.14 -10.14
C LYS A 230 -15.76 -27.03 -11.30
N ASN A 231 -16.68 -27.83 -11.83
CA ASN A 231 -16.46 -28.48 -13.13
C ASN A 231 -16.77 -27.43 -14.20
N GLY A 232 -15.75 -27.01 -14.95
CA GLY A 232 -15.92 -26.20 -16.16
C GLY A 232 -15.98 -27.10 -17.40
N ASP A 233 -16.34 -26.50 -18.54
CA ASP A 233 -16.45 -27.20 -19.82
C ASP A 233 -15.10 -27.79 -20.28
N THR A 234 -13.99 -27.18 -19.86
CA THR A 234 -12.62 -27.54 -20.27
C THR A 234 -11.82 -28.29 -19.22
N GLY A 235 -12.45 -28.62 -18.10
CA GLY A 235 -11.80 -29.30 -16.98
C GLY A 235 -12.17 -28.69 -15.64
N LYS A 236 -11.44 -29.10 -14.60
CA LYS A 236 -11.71 -28.65 -13.24
C LYS A 236 -11.09 -27.28 -13.00
N GLN A 237 -11.88 -26.41 -12.41
CA GLN A 237 -11.50 -25.03 -12.14
C GLN A 237 -11.66 -24.75 -10.64
N LEU A 238 -10.72 -24.00 -10.10
CA LEU A 238 -10.75 -23.56 -8.73
C LEU A 238 -11.09 -22.07 -8.68
N ILE A 239 -12.11 -21.72 -7.89
CA ILE A 239 -12.59 -20.35 -7.70
C ILE A 239 -12.12 -19.84 -6.34
N VAL A 240 -11.56 -18.63 -6.32
CA VAL A 240 -11.31 -17.86 -5.10
C VAL A 240 -12.14 -16.58 -5.16
N ASP A 241 -13.05 -16.41 -4.20
CA ASP A 241 -13.90 -15.23 -4.10
C ASP A 241 -13.18 -14.11 -3.33
N GLN A 242 -12.75 -13.08 -4.05
CA GLN A 242 -12.11 -11.87 -3.52
C GLN A 242 -13.08 -10.67 -3.43
N THR A 243 -14.39 -10.89 -3.55
CA THR A 243 -15.41 -9.84 -3.56
C THR A 243 -15.37 -8.98 -2.30
N VAL A 244 -15.44 -7.66 -2.49
CA VAL A 244 -15.59 -6.69 -1.40
C VAL A 244 -16.83 -5.83 -1.63
N GLY A 245 -17.81 -5.95 -0.74
CA GLY A 245 -19.08 -5.25 -0.85
C GLY A 245 -19.82 -5.58 -2.15
N LEU A 246 -20.17 -4.54 -2.92
CA LEU A 246 -20.86 -4.69 -4.20
C LEU A 246 -19.92 -4.93 -5.39
N ARG A 247 -18.59 -4.94 -5.21
CA ARG A 247 -17.65 -5.13 -6.31
C ARG A 247 -17.19 -6.58 -6.36
N PRO A 248 -17.66 -7.38 -7.34
CA PRO A 248 -17.17 -8.73 -7.47
C PRO A 248 -15.72 -8.74 -7.90
N SER A 249 -14.97 -9.67 -7.33
CA SER A 249 -13.63 -9.99 -7.75
C SER A 249 -13.45 -11.49 -7.53
N PHE A 250 -13.23 -12.21 -8.62
CA PHE A 250 -12.98 -13.64 -8.58
C PHE A 250 -11.68 -13.96 -9.27
N LEU A 251 -10.90 -14.86 -8.66
CA LEU A 251 -9.79 -15.51 -9.33
C LEU A 251 -10.25 -16.91 -9.74
N LEU A 252 -9.99 -17.27 -11.00
CA LEU A 252 -10.27 -18.59 -11.55
C LEU A 252 -8.95 -19.25 -11.93
N TYR A 253 -8.70 -20.45 -11.43
CA TYR A 253 -7.53 -21.24 -11.75
C TYR A 253 -7.93 -22.51 -12.50
N GLN A 254 -7.28 -22.82 -13.60
CA GLN A 254 -7.39 -24.11 -14.27
C GLN A 254 -6.42 -25.11 -13.66
N LEU A 255 -6.90 -26.35 -13.47
CA LEU A 255 -6.05 -27.46 -13.07
C LEU A 255 -5.28 -28.01 -14.27
N VAL A 256 -3.95 -27.85 -14.25
CA VAL A 256 -3.04 -28.50 -15.19
C VAL A 256 -2.49 -29.77 -14.54
N PRO A 257 -2.78 -30.98 -15.09
CA PRO A 257 -2.43 -32.26 -14.49
C PRO A 257 -0.95 -32.62 -14.71
N ASN A 258 -0.04 -31.78 -14.22
CA ASN A 258 1.40 -32.04 -14.17
C ASN A 258 1.77 -32.86 -12.91
N ASP A 259 3.05 -33.23 -12.80
CA ASP A 259 3.63 -33.84 -11.60
C ASP A 259 4.76 -32.94 -11.04
N PRO A 260 4.50 -32.08 -10.02
CA PRO A 260 3.23 -31.87 -9.32
C PRO A 260 2.18 -31.10 -10.12
N PRO A 261 0.88 -31.28 -9.77
CA PRO A 261 -0.21 -30.57 -10.40
C PRO A 261 -0.03 -29.07 -10.21
N ARG A 262 -0.48 -28.28 -11.18
CA ARG A 262 -0.38 -26.81 -11.12
C ARG A 262 -1.75 -26.18 -11.27
N LEU A 263 -1.95 -25.10 -10.53
CA LEU A 263 -3.09 -24.21 -10.68
C LEU A 263 -2.63 -23.01 -11.50
N GLN A 264 -3.15 -22.88 -12.72
CA GLN A 264 -2.83 -21.78 -13.62
C GLN A 264 -3.95 -20.76 -13.60
N GLU A 265 -3.65 -19.51 -13.25
CA GLU A 265 -4.62 -18.42 -13.24
C GLU A 265 -5.11 -18.11 -14.66
N VAL A 266 -6.42 -17.98 -14.81
CA VAL A 266 -7.05 -17.51 -16.05
C VAL A 266 -6.88 -16.00 -16.13
N SER A 267 -6.11 -15.54 -17.12
CA SER A 267 -5.85 -14.12 -17.34
C SER A 267 -6.77 -13.53 -18.40
N LEU A 268 -7.33 -12.35 -18.14
CA LEU A 268 -8.09 -11.55 -19.11
C LEU A 268 -7.20 -10.62 -19.95
N TYR A 269 -5.90 -10.51 -19.63
CA TYR A 269 -4.96 -9.61 -20.31
C TYR A 269 -4.26 -10.26 -21.52
N ARG A 270 -4.39 -11.58 -21.67
CA ARG A 270 -3.81 -12.33 -22.78
C ARG A 270 -4.91 -12.73 -23.75
N SER A 271 -4.81 -12.29 -25.00
CA SER A 271 -5.63 -12.84 -26.07
C SER A 271 -5.10 -14.22 -26.46
N VAL A 272 -6.01 -15.19 -26.66
CA VAL A 272 -5.65 -16.53 -27.13
C VAL A 272 -5.49 -16.57 -28.65
N TYR A 273 -6.18 -15.68 -29.37
CA TYR A 273 -6.12 -15.59 -30.81
C TYR A 273 -5.12 -14.48 -31.21
N GLU A 274 -4.14 -14.81 -32.04
CA GLU A 274 -3.14 -13.85 -32.53
C GLU A 274 -3.76 -12.89 -33.54
N GLN A 275 -4.55 -11.93 -33.06
CA GLN A 275 -5.02 -10.77 -33.81
C GLN A 275 -4.84 -9.51 -32.98
N ASP A 276 -4.70 -8.37 -33.65
CA ASP A 276 -4.56 -7.08 -32.97
C ASP A 276 -5.79 -6.84 -32.06
N LEU A 277 -5.51 -6.56 -30.78
CA LEU A 277 -6.45 -6.44 -29.63
C LEU A 277 -7.58 -5.40 -29.84
N SER A 278 -7.62 -4.76 -31.00
CA SER A 278 -8.51 -3.66 -31.37
C SER A 278 -9.67 -4.07 -32.30
N THR A 279 -9.61 -5.23 -32.97
CA THR A 279 -10.52 -5.52 -34.10
C THR A 279 -11.55 -6.62 -33.84
N SER A 280 -11.17 -7.76 -33.27
CA SER A 280 -12.06 -8.91 -33.09
C SER A 280 -13.11 -8.70 -31.98
N LEU A 281 -14.26 -9.38 -32.08
CA LEU A 281 -15.29 -9.37 -31.02
C LEU A 281 -14.75 -9.95 -29.71
N TYR A 282 -13.90 -10.96 -29.81
CA TYR A 282 -13.26 -11.60 -28.66
C TYR A 282 -12.34 -10.64 -27.90
N ASP A 283 -11.46 -9.91 -28.60
CA ASP A 283 -10.54 -8.96 -27.95
C ASP A 283 -11.29 -7.77 -27.34
N LYS A 284 -12.34 -7.29 -28.03
CA LYS A 284 -13.23 -6.26 -27.48
C LYS A 284 -13.96 -6.76 -26.23
N ALA A 285 -14.40 -8.01 -26.19
CA ALA A 285 -15.00 -8.61 -25.00
C ALA A 285 -14.00 -8.68 -23.83
N LEU A 286 -12.76 -9.12 -24.07
CA LEU A 286 -11.69 -9.10 -23.06
C LEU A 286 -11.40 -7.68 -22.57
N LYS A 287 -11.34 -6.71 -23.48
CA LYS A 287 -11.14 -5.30 -23.14
C LYS A 287 -12.25 -4.78 -22.23
N LEU A 288 -13.52 -5.06 -22.54
CA LEU A 288 -14.66 -4.74 -21.67
C LEU A 288 -14.52 -5.40 -20.29
N ALA A 289 -14.09 -6.66 -20.22
CA ALA A 289 -13.85 -7.38 -18.96
C ALA A 289 -12.76 -6.72 -18.11
N GLN A 290 -11.66 -6.28 -18.73
CA GLN A 290 -10.58 -5.55 -18.04
C GLN A 290 -11.06 -4.21 -17.46
N GLY A 291 -12.06 -3.59 -18.11
CA GLY A 291 -12.79 -2.43 -17.58
C GLY A 291 -13.83 -2.75 -16.52
N SER A 292 -14.01 -4.01 -16.14
CA SER A 292 -15.09 -4.49 -15.26
C SER A 292 -16.50 -4.25 -15.80
N VAL A 293 -16.67 -4.21 -17.13
CA VAL A 293 -17.97 -4.10 -17.80
C VAL A 293 -18.52 -5.50 -18.11
N TRP A 294 -18.86 -6.23 -17.04
CA TRP A 294 -19.03 -7.69 -17.10
C TRP A 294 -20.20 -8.17 -17.96
N SER A 295 -21.39 -7.58 -17.85
CA SER A 295 -22.56 -8.03 -18.61
C SER A 295 -22.40 -7.81 -20.12
N HIS A 296 -21.86 -6.65 -20.53
CA HIS A 296 -21.57 -6.39 -21.94
C HIS A 296 -20.42 -7.27 -22.46
N SER A 297 -19.40 -7.49 -21.63
CA SER A 297 -18.31 -8.41 -21.95
C SER A 297 -18.83 -9.84 -22.17
N LEU A 298 -19.72 -10.33 -21.31
CA LEU A 298 -20.32 -11.66 -21.44
C LEU A 298 -21.08 -11.80 -22.75
N GLN A 299 -21.98 -10.85 -23.06
CA GLN A 299 -22.76 -10.87 -24.30
C GLN A 299 -21.86 -10.87 -25.54
N MET A 300 -20.80 -10.05 -25.52
CA MET A 300 -19.84 -9.97 -26.63
C MET A 300 -18.99 -11.24 -26.75
N MET A 301 -18.61 -11.84 -25.62
CA MET A 301 -17.85 -13.09 -25.58
C MET A 301 -18.68 -14.28 -26.08
N GLU A 302 -19.96 -14.35 -25.72
CA GLU A 302 -20.91 -15.35 -26.24
C GLU A 302 -21.10 -15.20 -27.76
N SER A 303 -21.17 -13.97 -28.25
CA SER A 303 -21.24 -13.68 -29.69
C SER A 303 -19.93 -14.08 -30.41
N ALA A 304 -18.78 -13.84 -29.78
CA ALA A 304 -17.48 -14.27 -30.29
C ALA A 304 -17.38 -15.79 -30.35
N LYS A 305 -17.84 -16.51 -29.32
CA LYS A 305 -17.93 -17.97 -29.29
C LYS A 305 -18.80 -18.51 -30.41
N ALA A 306 -19.97 -17.91 -30.64
CA ALA A 306 -20.85 -18.29 -31.74
C ALA A 306 -20.20 -18.06 -33.12
N THR A 307 -19.40 -17.00 -33.26
CA THR A 307 -18.71 -16.66 -34.53
C THR A 307 -17.52 -17.59 -34.80
N LEU A 308 -16.73 -17.90 -33.78
CA LEU A 308 -15.56 -18.78 -33.87
C LEU A 308 -15.97 -20.26 -34.01
N GLY A 309 -17.12 -20.65 -33.45
CA GLY A 309 -17.67 -21.98 -33.58
C GLY A 309 -16.67 -23.06 -33.16
N HIS A 310 -16.12 -23.76 -34.14
CA HIS A 310 -15.22 -24.91 -33.94
C HIS A 310 -13.80 -24.47 -33.53
N ASP A 311 -13.42 -23.23 -33.86
CA ASP A 311 -12.12 -22.65 -33.50
C ASP A 311 -12.08 -22.14 -32.05
N TRP A 312 -13.16 -22.31 -31.30
CA TRP A 312 -13.25 -21.91 -29.90
C TRP A 312 -12.37 -22.78 -28.99
N SER A 313 -11.24 -22.22 -28.56
CA SER A 313 -10.26 -22.87 -27.69
C SER A 313 -10.71 -23.08 -26.25
N ALA A 314 -10.02 -23.99 -25.55
CA ALA A 314 -10.27 -24.26 -24.14
C ALA A 314 -9.89 -23.08 -23.22
N GLU A 315 -8.85 -22.32 -23.60
CA GLU A 315 -8.40 -21.12 -22.91
C GLU A 315 -9.42 -19.99 -23.07
N ALA A 316 -10.00 -19.83 -24.27
CA ALA A 316 -11.09 -18.86 -24.50
C ALA A 316 -12.33 -19.20 -23.68
N GLN A 317 -12.67 -20.49 -23.56
CA GLN A 317 -13.75 -20.94 -22.67
C GLN A 317 -13.46 -20.60 -21.20
N ALA A 318 -12.23 -20.74 -20.73
CA ALA A 318 -11.85 -20.38 -19.36
C ALA A 318 -12.11 -18.90 -19.06
N GLN A 319 -11.76 -18.03 -20.00
CA GLN A 319 -11.98 -16.60 -19.87
C GLN A 319 -13.47 -16.25 -19.93
N LEU A 320 -14.24 -16.92 -20.78
CA LEU A 320 -15.70 -16.84 -20.77
C LEU A 320 -16.26 -17.26 -19.40
N ASP A 321 -15.81 -18.37 -18.82
CA ASP A 321 -16.26 -18.84 -17.51
C ASP A 321 -15.96 -17.81 -16.40
N LEU A 322 -14.79 -17.17 -16.44
CA LEU A 322 -14.40 -16.10 -15.51
C LEU A 322 -15.28 -14.85 -15.68
N ILE A 323 -15.54 -14.44 -16.92
CA ILE A 323 -16.43 -13.30 -17.23
C ILE A 323 -17.85 -13.61 -16.77
N GLN A 324 -18.35 -14.82 -17.05
CA GLN A 324 -19.68 -15.26 -16.65
C GLN A 324 -19.84 -15.28 -15.14
N LEU A 325 -18.81 -15.69 -14.39
CA LEU A 325 -18.82 -15.68 -12.93
C LEU A 325 -19.02 -14.26 -12.37
N HIS A 326 -18.28 -13.28 -12.91
CA HIS A 326 -18.44 -11.88 -12.53
C HIS A 326 -19.81 -11.32 -12.93
N ALA A 327 -20.23 -11.53 -14.18
CA ALA A 327 -21.50 -11.04 -14.70
C ALA A 327 -22.70 -11.61 -13.95
N THR A 328 -22.67 -12.90 -13.60
CA THR A 328 -23.73 -13.54 -12.79
C THR A 328 -23.81 -12.88 -11.41
N ARG A 329 -22.66 -12.59 -10.80
CA ARG A 329 -22.61 -11.96 -9.47
C ARG A 329 -23.11 -10.52 -9.50
N THR A 330 -22.68 -9.70 -10.47
CA THR A 330 -23.15 -8.32 -10.61
C THR A 330 -24.63 -8.26 -10.92
N LYS A 331 -25.13 -9.14 -11.78
CA LYS A 331 -26.56 -9.22 -12.11
C LYS A 331 -27.40 -9.62 -10.90
N ALA A 332 -26.95 -10.63 -10.15
CA ALA A 332 -27.62 -11.01 -8.90
C ALA A 332 -27.65 -9.85 -7.89
N GLN A 333 -26.62 -8.99 -7.85
CA GLN A 333 -26.62 -7.79 -6.99
C GLN A 333 -27.64 -6.74 -7.45
N THR A 334 -27.94 -6.65 -8.75
CA THR A 334 -29.00 -5.73 -9.23
C THR A 334 -30.41 -6.19 -8.86
N ASP A 335 -30.58 -7.50 -8.67
CA ASP A 335 -31.87 -8.13 -8.34
C ASP A 335 -32.12 -8.24 -6.83
N GLN A 336 -31.11 -7.96 -6.00
CA GLN A 336 -31.24 -7.96 -4.54
C GLN A 336 -32.10 -6.78 -4.06
N THR A 337 -32.89 -7.02 -3.02
CA THR A 337 -33.56 -5.94 -2.28
C THR A 337 -32.51 -5.13 -1.51
N LEU A 338 -32.00 -4.06 -2.09
CA LEU A 338 -30.97 -3.21 -1.47
C LEU A 338 -31.63 -2.14 -0.59
N SER A 339 -30.92 -1.75 0.47
CA SER A 339 -31.45 -0.84 1.51
C SER A 339 -31.69 0.60 1.05
N SER A 340 -31.24 0.99 -0.16
CA SER A 340 -31.44 2.34 -0.70
C SER A 340 -31.40 2.37 -2.24
N GLN A 341 -32.11 3.32 -2.84
CA GLN A 341 -32.11 3.50 -4.30
C GLN A 341 -30.71 3.90 -4.84
N GLN A 342 -29.88 4.59 -4.05
CA GLN A 342 -28.49 4.90 -4.43
C GLN A 342 -27.61 3.64 -4.50
N GLN A 343 -27.89 2.62 -3.68
CA GLN A 343 -27.22 1.33 -3.80
C GLN A 343 -27.67 0.58 -5.05
N HIS A 344 -28.95 0.66 -5.43
CA HIS A 344 -29.43 0.10 -6.70
C HIS A 344 -28.78 0.78 -7.91
N ILE A 345 -28.67 2.11 -7.93
CA ILE A 345 -27.94 2.83 -8.99
C ILE A 345 -26.49 2.33 -9.08
N LEU A 346 -25.79 2.21 -7.95
CA LEU A 346 -24.42 1.71 -7.94
C LEU A 346 -24.33 0.26 -8.43
N ALA A 347 -25.26 -0.61 -8.03
CA ALA A 347 -25.31 -1.99 -8.51
C ALA A 347 -25.52 -2.05 -10.04
N TYR A 348 -26.46 -1.26 -10.58
CA TYR A 348 -26.66 -1.15 -12.03
C TYR A 348 -25.42 -0.65 -12.75
N LEU A 349 -24.72 0.35 -12.21
CA LEU A 349 -23.49 0.87 -12.79
C LEU A 349 -22.36 -0.17 -12.81
N ILE A 350 -22.19 -0.90 -11.71
CA ILE A 350 -21.21 -1.99 -11.58
C ILE A 350 -21.51 -3.13 -12.56
N ASP A 351 -22.78 -3.45 -12.77
CA ASP A 351 -23.18 -4.51 -13.72
C ASP A 351 -23.05 -4.10 -15.19
N GLY A 352 -23.08 -2.81 -15.49
CA GLY A 352 -23.14 -2.33 -16.87
C GLY A 352 -24.56 -1.91 -17.31
N GLN A 353 -25.58 -1.99 -16.45
CA GLN A 353 -26.96 -1.62 -16.76
C GLN A 353 -27.19 -0.11 -16.68
N TRP A 354 -26.46 0.64 -17.50
CA TRP A 354 -26.35 2.10 -17.40
C TRP A 354 -27.65 2.82 -17.73
N ASP A 355 -28.45 2.28 -18.64
CA ASP A 355 -29.80 2.76 -18.93
C ASP A 355 -30.75 2.67 -17.73
N LYS A 356 -30.72 1.54 -17.01
CA LYS A 356 -31.56 1.38 -15.80
C LYS A 356 -31.08 2.27 -14.67
N ALA A 357 -29.76 2.39 -14.50
CA ALA A 357 -29.17 3.33 -13.55
C ALA A 357 -29.64 4.76 -13.86
N LEU A 358 -29.54 5.19 -15.13
CA LEU A 358 -29.87 6.55 -15.54
C LEU A 358 -31.37 6.80 -15.37
N SER A 359 -32.21 5.87 -15.81
CA SER A 359 -33.67 5.96 -15.64
C SER A 359 -34.08 6.05 -14.17
N THR A 360 -33.39 5.33 -13.27
CA THR A 360 -33.64 5.40 -11.82
C THR A 360 -33.33 6.80 -11.27
N LEU A 361 -32.25 7.43 -11.75
CA LEU A 361 -31.87 8.78 -11.37
C LEU A 361 -32.82 9.83 -11.97
N GLU A 362 -33.22 9.68 -13.22
CA GLU A 362 -34.16 10.56 -13.93
C GLU A 362 -35.55 10.57 -13.26
N ASN A 363 -36.02 9.40 -12.83
CA ASN A 363 -37.31 9.26 -12.16
C ASN A 363 -37.28 9.68 -10.69
N ASN A 364 -36.11 9.94 -10.11
CA ASN A 364 -35.98 10.43 -8.74
C ASN A 364 -34.91 11.54 -8.62
N PRO A 365 -35.25 12.78 -8.99
CA PRO A 365 -34.31 13.91 -8.90
C PRO A 365 -33.79 14.19 -7.48
N ALA A 366 -34.54 13.83 -6.44
CA ALA A 366 -34.16 14.09 -5.04
C ALA A 366 -32.89 13.32 -4.62
N ILE A 367 -32.55 12.23 -5.32
CA ILE A 367 -31.34 11.44 -5.03
C ILE A 367 -30.13 11.84 -5.88
N TYR A 368 -30.21 12.90 -6.70
CA TYR A 368 -29.12 13.36 -7.57
C TYR A 368 -27.85 13.72 -6.79
N GLY A 369 -27.92 14.67 -5.86
CA GLY A 369 -26.78 15.09 -5.04
C GLY A 369 -26.15 13.94 -4.24
N PRO A 370 -26.94 13.12 -3.51
CA PRO A 370 -26.43 11.92 -2.86
C PRO A 370 -25.77 10.91 -3.81
N THR A 371 -26.28 10.77 -5.03
CA THR A 371 -25.70 9.90 -6.06
C THR A 371 -24.33 10.42 -6.49
N LEU A 372 -24.17 11.72 -6.77
CA LEU A 372 -22.87 12.30 -7.12
C LEU A 372 -21.81 12.05 -6.03
N LYS A 373 -22.14 12.28 -4.76
CA LYS A 373 -21.21 11.99 -3.65
C LYS A 373 -20.77 10.52 -3.61
N ARG A 374 -21.68 9.61 -3.95
CA ARG A 374 -21.37 8.17 -4.03
C ARG A 374 -20.48 7.86 -5.24
N LEU A 375 -20.75 8.46 -6.40
CA LEU A 375 -19.91 8.31 -7.59
C LEU A 375 -18.49 8.79 -7.34
N GLU A 376 -18.30 9.90 -6.62
CA GLU A 376 -16.98 10.43 -6.26
C GLU A 376 -16.15 9.41 -5.47
N ARG A 377 -16.74 8.77 -4.47
CA ARG A 377 -16.07 7.73 -3.67
C ARG A 377 -15.67 6.51 -4.49
N ASP A 378 -16.49 6.15 -5.47
CA ASP A 378 -16.34 4.96 -6.30
C ASP A 378 -15.73 5.26 -7.69
N PHE A 379 -15.18 6.48 -7.85
CA PHE A 379 -14.84 7.09 -9.14
C PHE A 379 -13.87 6.26 -9.96
N ASP A 380 -12.70 5.88 -9.44
CA ASP A 380 -11.62 5.32 -10.28
C ASP A 380 -12.04 4.04 -11.01
N ALA A 381 -12.80 3.19 -10.33
CA ALA A 381 -13.26 1.94 -10.92
C ALA A 381 -14.50 2.12 -11.82
N LEU A 382 -15.41 3.04 -11.51
CA LEU A 382 -16.53 3.38 -12.39
C LEU A 382 -16.04 4.09 -13.67
N TRP A 383 -15.06 5.00 -13.52
CA TRP A 383 -14.41 5.70 -14.61
C TRP A 383 -13.72 4.74 -15.58
N ARG A 384 -13.03 3.72 -15.05
CA ARG A 384 -12.43 2.66 -15.89
C ARG A 384 -13.50 1.95 -16.71
N GLY A 385 -14.60 1.52 -16.10
CA GLY A 385 -15.70 0.86 -16.83
C GLY A 385 -16.31 1.75 -17.91
N VAL A 386 -16.67 2.98 -17.56
CA VAL A 386 -17.25 3.96 -18.50
C VAL A 386 -16.31 4.26 -19.67
N THR A 387 -15.04 4.55 -19.40
CA THR A 387 -14.09 4.88 -20.47
C THR A 387 -13.77 3.67 -21.34
N THR A 388 -13.65 2.47 -20.76
CA THR A 388 -13.44 1.23 -21.52
C THR A 388 -14.63 0.94 -22.44
N HIS A 389 -15.87 1.05 -21.95
CA HIS A 389 -17.04 0.86 -22.81
C HIS A 389 -17.10 1.90 -23.91
N LEU A 390 -16.79 3.18 -23.66
CA LEU A 390 -16.75 4.21 -24.72
C LEU A 390 -15.65 3.97 -25.75
N GLN A 391 -14.59 3.26 -25.41
CA GLN A 391 -13.59 2.86 -26.41
C GLN A 391 -14.14 1.79 -27.36
N VAL A 392 -15.07 0.96 -26.91
CA VAL A 392 -15.70 -0.10 -27.72
C VAL A 392 -17.00 0.39 -28.39
N HIS A 393 -17.77 1.23 -27.68
CA HIS A 393 -19.07 1.77 -28.05
C HIS A 393 -19.09 3.31 -27.91
N PRO A 394 -18.34 4.05 -28.75
CA PRO A 394 -18.15 5.49 -28.58
C PRO A 394 -19.43 6.33 -28.71
N LYS A 395 -20.48 5.79 -29.32
CA LYS A 395 -21.76 6.45 -29.57
C LYS A 395 -22.84 6.13 -28.52
N ASP A 396 -22.53 5.34 -27.50
CA ASP A 396 -23.48 4.99 -26.45
C ASP A 396 -23.81 6.23 -25.60
N VAL A 397 -25.02 6.77 -25.80
CA VAL A 397 -25.47 8.04 -25.22
C VAL A 397 -25.54 7.97 -23.70
N THR A 398 -26.06 6.89 -23.15
CA THR A 398 -26.22 6.75 -21.70
C THR A 398 -24.89 6.62 -21.00
N THR A 399 -23.95 5.90 -21.62
CA THR A 399 -22.56 5.87 -21.16
C THR A 399 -21.93 7.26 -21.12
N GLN A 400 -22.12 8.04 -22.19
CA GLN A 400 -21.59 9.39 -22.26
C GLN A 400 -22.18 10.26 -21.13
N ILE A 401 -23.47 10.14 -20.84
CA ILE A 401 -24.09 10.85 -19.71
C ILE A 401 -23.46 10.41 -18.38
N TRP A 402 -23.24 9.11 -18.15
CA TRP A 402 -22.56 8.65 -16.93
C TRP A 402 -21.10 9.10 -16.83
N GLY A 403 -20.38 9.16 -17.94
CA GLY A 403 -19.04 9.75 -17.99
C GLY A 403 -19.04 11.22 -17.61
N ALA A 404 -20.03 11.98 -18.08
CA ALA A 404 -20.22 13.36 -17.68
C ALA A 404 -20.55 13.48 -16.18
N LEU A 405 -21.45 12.65 -15.65
CA LEU A 405 -21.82 12.63 -14.23
C LEU A 405 -20.66 12.26 -13.30
N LEU A 406 -19.76 11.35 -13.72
CA LEU A 406 -18.53 11.04 -12.98
C LEU A 406 -17.57 12.23 -12.96
N VAL A 407 -17.41 12.95 -14.08
CA VAL A 407 -16.63 14.19 -14.11
C VAL A 407 -17.28 15.25 -13.21
N THR A 408 -18.61 15.38 -13.27
CA THR A 408 -19.38 16.26 -12.39
C THR A 408 -19.17 15.95 -10.90
N SER A 409 -19.11 14.66 -10.52
CA SER A 409 -18.98 14.28 -9.12
C SER A 409 -17.61 14.62 -8.51
N ARG A 410 -16.54 14.67 -9.32
CA ARG A 410 -15.17 14.95 -8.84
C ARG A 410 -14.72 16.39 -9.09
N GLN A 411 -15.35 17.06 -10.06
CA GLN A 411 -14.98 18.42 -10.49
C GLN A 411 -16.16 19.36 -10.31
N SER A 412 -16.96 19.57 -11.37
CA SER A 412 -18.13 20.44 -11.35
C SER A 412 -19.11 20.08 -12.48
N PRO A 413 -20.38 20.54 -12.40
CA PRO A 413 -21.36 20.34 -13.47
C PRO A 413 -20.89 20.80 -14.85
N GLU A 414 -20.20 21.95 -14.91
CA GLU A 414 -19.69 22.54 -16.15
C GLU A 414 -18.58 21.68 -16.76
N ALA A 415 -17.70 21.11 -15.93
CA ALA A 415 -16.66 20.19 -16.41
C ALA A 415 -17.26 18.91 -16.99
N GLY A 416 -18.35 18.41 -16.39
CA GLY A 416 -19.10 17.27 -16.93
C GLY A 416 -19.74 17.57 -18.29
N GLU A 417 -20.33 18.76 -18.44
CA GLU A 417 -20.89 19.20 -19.71
C GLU A 417 -19.82 19.40 -20.78
N GLU A 418 -18.71 20.09 -20.47
CA GLU A 418 -17.58 20.26 -21.41
C GLU A 418 -17.02 18.90 -21.85
N TRP A 419 -16.92 17.96 -20.91
CA TRP A 419 -16.51 16.59 -21.23
C TRP A 419 -17.51 15.91 -22.18
N LEU A 420 -18.82 16.07 -21.96
CA LEU A 420 -19.87 15.51 -22.81
C LEU A 420 -19.86 16.13 -24.21
N GLN A 421 -19.68 17.45 -24.31
CA GLN A 421 -19.60 18.17 -25.59
C GLN A 421 -18.40 17.71 -26.45
N LYS A 422 -17.31 17.26 -25.82
CA LYS A 422 -16.17 16.63 -26.53
C LYS A 422 -16.50 15.23 -27.07
N LYS A 423 -17.52 14.55 -26.53
CA LYS A 423 -17.95 13.21 -26.95
C LYS A 423 -19.09 13.23 -27.95
N THR A 424 -20.01 14.19 -27.83
CA THR A 424 -21.19 14.29 -28.69
C THR A 424 -21.59 15.74 -28.94
N ARG A 425 -22.16 15.99 -30.12
CA ARG A 425 -22.78 17.28 -30.48
C ARG A 425 -24.31 17.23 -30.39
N SER A 426 -24.87 16.15 -29.84
CA SER A 426 -26.32 15.95 -29.72
C SER A 426 -26.91 16.89 -28.68
N LYS A 427 -27.75 17.83 -29.13
CA LYS A 427 -28.49 18.75 -28.25
C LYS A 427 -29.36 18.00 -27.25
N ALA A 428 -30.08 16.98 -27.70
CA ALA A 428 -30.94 16.16 -26.84
C ALA A 428 -30.14 15.43 -25.73
N THR A 429 -28.91 15.02 -26.01
CA THR A 429 -28.04 14.37 -25.01
C THR A 429 -27.56 15.35 -23.94
N LEU A 430 -27.25 16.58 -24.34
CA LEU A 430 -26.89 17.66 -23.42
C LEU A 430 -28.10 18.06 -22.56
N GLU A 431 -29.26 18.29 -23.17
CA GLU A 431 -30.52 18.61 -22.48
C GLU A 431 -30.88 17.52 -21.44
N ARG A 432 -30.66 16.24 -21.77
CA ARG A 432 -30.87 15.11 -20.86
C ARG A 432 -29.94 15.14 -19.65
N LEU A 433 -28.65 15.45 -19.80
CA LEU A 433 -27.73 15.64 -18.67
C LEU A 433 -28.16 16.81 -17.78
N GLN A 434 -28.54 17.92 -18.40
CA GLN A 434 -28.92 19.16 -17.72
C GLN A 434 -30.20 19.01 -16.89
N ALA A 435 -31.16 18.21 -17.36
CA ALA A 435 -32.40 17.94 -16.63
C ALA A 435 -32.19 17.23 -15.28
N LEU A 436 -31.09 16.48 -15.11
CA LEU A 436 -30.78 15.74 -13.87
C LEU A 436 -30.36 16.65 -12.71
N GLY A 437 -29.72 17.80 -13.00
CA GLY A 437 -29.14 18.70 -12.00
C GLY A 437 -30.10 19.73 -11.40
N GLY A 438 -31.36 19.78 -11.86
CA GLY A 438 -32.40 20.60 -11.26
C GLY A 438 -32.14 22.12 -11.25
N GLN A 439 -31.71 22.71 -12.37
CA GLN A 439 -32.04 24.10 -12.79
C GLN A 439 -31.50 24.36 -14.22
N LYS A 440 -32.24 25.17 -14.99
CA LYS A 440 -32.13 25.40 -16.44
C LYS A 440 -30.68 25.61 -16.94
N PHE A 441 -30.25 24.74 -17.85
CA PHE A 441 -29.16 24.99 -18.82
C PHE A 441 -29.74 25.17 -20.24
N ALA A 442 -30.90 25.81 -20.34
CA ALA A 442 -31.47 26.21 -21.62
C ALA A 442 -31.53 27.74 -21.67
N GLU A 443 -30.38 28.38 -21.85
CA GLU A 443 -30.23 29.73 -22.41
C GLU A 443 -28.75 29.99 -22.71
N ASN A 444 -28.24 29.41 -23.81
CA ASN A 444 -27.08 29.94 -24.57
C ASN A 444 -26.90 29.21 -25.93
N ILE A 445 -27.98 29.06 -26.70
CA ILE A 445 -27.90 28.83 -28.17
C ILE A 445 -28.32 30.08 -28.96
N ALA A 446 -28.30 31.25 -28.31
CA ALA A 446 -28.62 32.52 -28.98
C ALA A 446 -27.64 33.63 -28.57
N LEU A 447 -26.34 33.45 -28.83
CA LEU A 447 -25.36 34.56 -28.87
C LEU A 447 -24.03 34.18 -29.58
N ILE A 448 -24.07 33.27 -30.57
CA ILE A 448 -22.93 33.08 -31.50
C ILE A 448 -23.08 34.02 -32.71
N ASN A 449 -23.45 35.28 -32.47
CA ASN A 449 -23.33 36.33 -33.47
C ASN A 449 -22.97 37.63 -32.77
N GLY A 450 -21.72 38.06 -33.00
CA GLY A 450 -21.26 39.41 -32.70
C GLY A 450 -20.79 39.63 -31.28
N TYR A 451 -19.54 39.29 -30.99
CA TYR A 451 -18.66 40.20 -30.28
C TYR A 451 -17.20 39.87 -30.62
N SER A 452 -16.66 40.63 -31.57
CA SER A 452 -15.22 40.75 -31.76
C SER A 452 -14.70 41.61 -30.61
N ASP A 453 -14.16 40.99 -29.57
CA ASP A 453 -13.28 41.71 -28.65
C ASP A 453 -11.84 41.63 -29.16
N THR A 454 -11.48 42.70 -29.85
CA THR A 454 -10.11 43.12 -30.11
C THR A 454 -9.32 43.23 -28.80
N ASN A 455 -8.11 42.67 -28.82
CA ASN A 455 -7.04 42.82 -27.83
C ASN A 455 -7.15 42.04 -26.52
N THR A 456 -7.12 40.71 -26.60
CA THR A 456 -6.31 39.90 -25.68
C THR A 456 -5.70 38.75 -26.47
N SER A 457 -4.39 38.50 -26.34
CA SER A 457 -3.69 37.42 -27.04
C SER A 457 -4.27 36.05 -26.67
N THR A 458 -5.26 35.59 -27.43
CA THR A 458 -5.75 34.22 -27.45
C THR A 458 -4.74 33.36 -28.19
N ALA A 459 -3.68 32.95 -27.50
CA ALA A 459 -2.93 31.79 -27.93
C ALA A 459 -3.76 30.55 -27.61
N SER A 460 -4.37 29.94 -28.62
CA SER A 460 -5.00 28.62 -28.52
C SER A 460 -3.93 27.61 -28.12
N LEU A 461 -3.97 27.13 -26.88
CA LEU A 461 -2.98 26.19 -26.35
C LEU A 461 -3.44 24.75 -26.63
N PRO A 462 -2.55 23.88 -27.16
CA PRO A 462 -2.87 22.46 -27.32
C PRO A 462 -3.11 21.83 -25.95
N ALA A 463 -4.22 21.11 -25.80
CA ALA A 463 -4.44 20.24 -24.65
C ALA A 463 -3.52 19.03 -24.78
N THR A 464 -2.38 19.06 -24.11
CA THR A 464 -1.48 17.91 -24.04
C THR A 464 -2.06 16.90 -23.03
N ASN A 465 -2.15 15.62 -23.42
CA ASN A 465 -2.51 14.53 -22.52
C ASN A 465 -1.31 14.03 -21.68
N GLU A 466 -0.13 14.62 -21.88
CA GLU A 466 1.06 14.35 -21.09
C GLU A 466 0.91 14.93 -19.66
N PRO A 467 1.37 14.22 -18.62
CA PRO A 467 1.20 14.62 -17.21
C PRO A 467 1.88 15.96 -16.84
N GLY A 468 2.64 16.59 -17.75
CA GLY A 468 3.39 17.81 -17.47
C GLY A 468 4.64 17.54 -16.63
N ARG A 469 5.56 18.51 -16.58
CA ARG A 469 6.82 18.38 -15.83
C ARG A 469 6.63 18.43 -14.33
N TYR A 470 5.68 19.25 -13.87
CA TYR A 470 5.48 19.51 -12.45
C TYR A 470 4.43 18.56 -11.86
N THR A 471 4.76 17.96 -10.73
CA THR A 471 3.94 16.96 -10.03
C THR A 471 3.27 17.53 -8.81
N SER A 472 3.87 18.55 -8.17
CA SER A 472 3.32 19.20 -6.99
C SER A 472 3.56 20.71 -6.97
N LEU A 473 2.73 21.43 -6.22
CA LEU A 473 2.80 22.89 -6.06
C LEU A 473 2.47 23.29 -4.63
N ILE A 474 3.18 24.31 -4.12
CA ILE A 474 2.80 25.05 -2.91
C ILE A 474 2.77 26.55 -3.25
N GLY A 475 1.71 27.23 -2.84
CA GLY A 475 1.53 28.66 -3.05
C GLY A 475 0.54 29.30 -2.10
N GLN A 476 0.32 30.60 -2.26
CA GLN A 476 -0.66 31.37 -1.50
C GLN A 476 -1.77 31.88 -2.41
N ALA A 477 -3.02 31.69 -2.00
CA ALA A 477 -4.18 32.25 -2.67
C ALA A 477 -4.59 33.57 -2.01
N THR A 478 -4.80 34.59 -2.82
CA THR A 478 -5.38 35.87 -2.41
C THR A 478 -6.68 36.09 -3.16
N ALA A 479 -7.77 36.31 -2.44
CA ALA A 479 -9.06 36.61 -3.05
C ALA A 479 -9.02 37.98 -3.73
N VAL A 480 -9.57 38.07 -4.95
CA VAL A 480 -9.65 39.30 -5.74
C VAL A 480 -11.08 39.50 -6.25
N GLY A 481 -11.47 40.77 -6.41
CA GLY A 481 -12.83 41.11 -6.89
C GLY A 481 -13.03 40.85 -8.38
N ALA A 482 -11.95 40.87 -9.16
CA ALA A 482 -11.96 40.66 -10.60
C ALA A 482 -10.66 39.99 -11.04
N PRO A 483 -10.67 39.24 -12.16
CA PRO A 483 -9.50 38.48 -12.62
C PRO A 483 -8.33 39.38 -13.04
N GLY A 484 -8.59 40.58 -13.56
CA GLY A 484 -7.59 41.48 -14.14
C GLY A 484 -7.23 41.12 -15.59
N HIS A 485 -6.18 41.74 -16.14
CA HIS A 485 -5.75 41.58 -17.53
C HIS A 485 -4.39 40.85 -17.64
N GLY A 486 -4.02 40.40 -18.85
CA GLY A 486 -2.68 39.85 -19.13
C GLY A 486 -2.49 38.37 -18.79
N TRP A 487 -3.58 37.61 -18.67
CA TRP A 487 -3.57 36.18 -18.42
C TRP A 487 -3.47 35.37 -19.71
N LEU A 488 -2.54 34.42 -19.76
CA LEU A 488 -2.57 33.36 -20.74
C LEU A 488 -3.62 32.33 -20.32
N ARG A 489 -4.59 32.04 -21.18
CA ARG A 489 -5.75 31.18 -20.89
C ARG A 489 -6.15 30.36 -22.11
N SER A 490 -6.67 29.15 -21.89
CA SER A 490 -7.18 28.29 -22.97
C SER A 490 -8.68 28.43 -23.23
N GLN A 491 -9.39 29.19 -22.39
CA GLN A 491 -10.84 29.36 -22.42
C GLN A 491 -11.22 30.80 -22.04
N THR A 492 -12.44 31.22 -22.38
CA THR A 492 -13.03 32.47 -21.88
C THR A 492 -13.26 32.38 -20.37
N LEU A 493 -13.05 33.47 -19.64
CA LEU A 493 -13.27 33.47 -18.20
C LEU A 493 -14.76 33.31 -17.89
N PRO A 494 -15.14 32.38 -17.00
CA PRO A 494 -16.54 32.21 -16.60
C PRO A 494 -17.02 33.39 -15.76
N THR A 495 -18.34 33.60 -15.75
CA THR A 495 -18.99 34.43 -14.72
C THR A 495 -19.09 33.61 -13.43
N LEU A 496 -18.61 34.16 -12.31
CA LEU A 496 -18.63 33.44 -11.04
C LEU A 496 -20.05 33.37 -10.45
N ALA A 497 -20.41 32.20 -9.92
CA ALA A 497 -21.67 32.01 -9.20
C ALA A 497 -21.67 32.76 -7.85
N PRO A 498 -22.86 33.09 -7.29
CA PRO A 498 -22.95 33.65 -5.94
C PRO A 498 -22.21 32.78 -4.91
N GLY A 499 -21.38 33.40 -4.07
CA GLY A 499 -20.57 32.68 -3.08
C GLY A 499 -19.22 32.17 -3.60
N GLN A 500 -18.87 32.40 -4.87
CA GLN A 500 -17.51 32.20 -5.38
C GLN A 500 -16.70 33.50 -5.36
N SER A 501 -15.37 33.37 -5.44
CA SER A 501 -14.44 34.49 -5.59
C SER A 501 -13.30 34.10 -6.52
N TRP A 502 -12.74 35.13 -7.15
CA TRP A 502 -11.50 34.98 -7.92
C TRP A 502 -10.32 34.90 -6.95
N TYR A 503 -9.31 34.15 -7.34
CA TYR A 503 -8.09 33.97 -6.58
C TYR A 503 -6.88 34.20 -7.47
N HIS A 504 -5.93 34.98 -6.97
CA HIS A 504 -4.56 34.98 -7.48
C HIS A 504 -3.74 34.03 -6.62
N ILE A 505 -3.23 32.97 -7.23
CA ILE A 505 -2.41 31.96 -6.57
C ILE A 505 -0.96 32.25 -6.90
N ASN A 506 -0.24 32.83 -5.95
CA ASN A 506 1.19 33.08 -6.09
C ASN A 506 1.95 31.79 -5.78
N VAL A 507 2.62 31.24 -6.79
CA VAL A 507 3.37 29.98 -6.67
C VAL A 507 4.69 30.24 -5.97
N GLN A 508 4.95 29.51 -4.89
CA GLN A 508 6.17 29.66 -4.09
C GLN A 508 7.14 28.51 -4.32
N LEU A 509 6.63 27.27 -4.39
CA LEU A 509 7.40 26.08 -4.72
C LEU A 509 6.69 25.22 -5.77
N LEU A 510 7.50 24.60 -6.60
CA LEU A 510 7.12 23.56 -7.54
C LEU A 510 7.96 22.32 -7.27
N GLN A 511 7.36 21.15 -7.46
CA GLN A 511 8.06 19.87 -7.45
C GLN A 511 8.10 19.33 -8.86
N ASP A 512 9.28 18.96 -9.33
CA ASP A 512 9.48 18.12 -10.51
C ASP A 512 10.22 16.83 -10.12
N ASN A 513 10.68 16.07 -11.12
CA ASN A 513 11.44 14.83 -10.90
C ASN A 513 12.78 15.04 -10.16
N THR A 514 13.24 16.28 -10.03
CA THR A 514 14.45 16.64 -9.28
C THR A 514 14.15 17.06 -7.84
N GLY A 515 12.88 17.20 -7.46
CA GLY A 515 12.44 17.60 -6.12
C GLY A 515 11.86 19.02 -6.05
N TRP A 516 11.71 19.52 -4.82
CA TRP A 516 11.17 20.86 -4.57
C TRP A 516 12.15 21.96 -4.97
N GLY A 517 11.62 23.01 -5.60
CA GLY A 517 12.38 24.17 -5.99
C GLY A 517 11.48 25.39 -6.23
N ARG A 518 12.09 26.57 -6.28
CA ARG A 518 11.38 27.80 -6.67
C ARG A 518 11.04 27.76 -8.17
N PRO A 519 9.96 28.42 -8.61
CA PRO A 519 9.67 28.57 -10.03
C PRO A 519 10.88 29.10 -10.82
N PRO A 520 11.20 28.56 -12.00
CA PRO A 520 12.33 29.03 -12.80
C PRO A 520 12.13 30.50 -13.22
N VAL A 521 13.19 31.31 -13.11
CA VAL A 521 13.13 32.75 -13.41
C VAL A 521 12.79 33.05 -14.88
N ALA A 522 13.09 32.11 -15.79
CA ALA A 522 12.87 32.26 -17.23
C ALA A 522 11.65 31.47 -17.76
N ILE A 523 10.76 30.99 -16.89
CA ILE A 523 9.59 30.24 -17.35
C ILE A 523 8.57 31.17 -18.02
N THR A 524 8.14 30.83 -19.23
CA THR A 524 7.09 31.56 -19.94
C THR A 524 5.72 31.07 -19.48
N ALA A 525 4.70 31.93 -19.56
CA ALA A 525 3.31 31.56 -19.30
C ALA A 525 2.87 30.34 -20.13
N THR A 526 3.29 30.26 -21.40
CA THR A 526 2.99 29.14 -22.32
C THR A 526 3.58 27.82 -21.83
N ASN A 527 4.87 27.82 -21.49
CA ASN A 527 5.54 26.63 -20.99
C ASN A 527 4.95 26.21 -19.65
N MET A 528 4.69 27.17 -18.75
CA MET A 528 4.07 26.85 -17.48
C MET A 528 2.66 26.27 -17.65
N TRP A 529 1.85 26.80 -18.58
CA TRP A 529 0.53 26.25 -18.85
C TRP A 529 0.58 24.79 -19.30
N ALA A 530 1.50 24.45 -20.21
CA ALA A 530 1.68 23.09 -20.71
C ALA A 530 2.26 22.13 -19.65
N GLU A 531 3.25 22.59 -18.88
CA GLU A 531 3.97 21.76 -17.91
C GLU A 531 3.20 21.54 -16.60
N SER A 532 2.12 22.28 -16.36
CA SER A 532 1.35 22.24 -15.11
C SER A 532 0.00 21.53 -15.20
N VAL A 533 -0.25 20.78 -16.27
CA VAL A 533 -1.56 20.14 -16.51
C VAL A 533 -2.01 19.25 -15.34
N ALA A 534 -1.10 18.44 -14.76
CA ALA A 534 -1.43 17.60 -13.61
C ALA A 534 -1.76 18.42 -12.36
N ILE A 535 -0.91 19.39 -11.99
CA ILE A 535 -1.09 20.18 -10.77
C ILE A 535 -2.32 21.09 -10.82
N ARG A 536 -2.63 21.69 -11.97
CA ARG A 536 -3.79 22.61 -12.13
C ARG A 536 -5.14 21.95 -11.90
N ARG A 537 -5.25 20.63 -12.06
CA ARG A 537 -6.48 19.86 -11.86
C ARG A 537 -6.68 19.39 -10.41
N GLN A 538 -5.70 19.61 -9.55
CA GLN A 538 -5.65 19.02 -8.21
C GLN A 538 -5.42 20.07 -7.12
N LEU A 539 -5.39 21.36 -7.43
CA LEU A 539 -5.14 22.40 -6.44
C LEU A 539 -6.24 22.45 -5.38
N GLN A 540 -5.81 22.45 -4.13
CA GLN A 540 -6.66 22.49 -2.94
C GLN A 540 -6.29 23.69 -2.08
N LEU A 541 -7.31 24.32 -1.52
CA LEU A 541 -7.23 25.41 -0.56
C LEU A 541 -7.23 24.87 0.87
N PHE A 542 -6.36 25.44 1.70
CA PHE A 542 -6.25 25.14 3.11
C PHE A 542 -6.31 26.41 3.95
N SER A 543 -6.93 26.29 5.11
CA SER A 543 -6.89 27.27 6.19
C SER A 543 -6.29 26.56 7.41
N GLY A 544 -5.07 26.95 7.78
CA GLY A 544 -4.22 26.17 8.67
C GLY A 544 -3.94 24.78 8.07
N ASN A 545 -4.19 23.73 8.86
CA ASN A 545 -4.08 22.33 8.44
C ASN A 545 -5.40 21.74 7.89
N ARG A 546 -6.46 22.53 7.77
CA ARG A 546 -7.78 22.07 7.35
C ARG A 546 -7.99 22.32 5.86
N HIS A 547 -8.28 21.24 5.13
CA HIS A 547 -8.76 21.34 3.76
C HIS A 547 -10.09 22.10 3.71
N VAL A 548 -10.17 23.10 2.84
CA VAL A 548 -11.34 23.96 2.68
C VAL A 548 -12.10 23.62 1.40
N ALA A 549 -11.43 23.64 0.24
CA ALA A 549 -12.06 23.41 -1.06
C ALA A 549 -11.04 23.19 -2.18
N GLY A 550 -11.48 22.63 -3.32
CA GLY A 550 -10.72 22.69 -4.58
C GLY A 550 -10.84 24.05 -5.27
N VAL A 551 -9.90 24.36 -6.17
CA VAL A 551 -9.96 25.54 -7.06
C VAL A 551 -9.79 25.17 -8.52
N THR A 552 -10.44 25.93 -9.39
CA THR A 552 -10.34 25.77 -10.85
C THR A 552 -9.41 26.81 -11.42
N VAL A 553 -8.33 26.40 -12.10
CA VAL A 553 -7.35 27.30 -12.71
C VAL A 553 -7.77 27.71 -14.12
N HIS A 554 -7.91 29.02 -14.35
CA HIS A 554 -8.40 29.61 -15.59
C HIS A 554 -7.31 30.30 -16.42
N GLY A 555 -6.22 30.72 -15.78
CA GLY A 555 -5.15 31.41 -16.49
C GLY A 555 -3.83 31.37 -15.73
N VAL A 556 -2.76 31.69 -16.44
CA VAL A 556 -1.41 31.82 -15.88
C VAL A 556 -0.78 33.13 -16.33
N GLN A 557 -0.04 33.74 -15.43
CA GLN A 557 0.74 34.93 -15.70
C GLN A 557 2.14 34.77 -15.10
N THR A 558 3.13 35.23 -15.85
CA THR A 558 4.54 35.26 -15.44
C THR A 558 5.03 36.70 -15.51
N THR A 559 5.44 37.28 -14.39
CA THR A 559 5.97 38.64 -14.31
C THR A 559 7.33 38.61 -13.62
N GLY A 560 8.41 38.70 -14.42
CA GLY A 560 9.76 38.45 -13.92
C GLY A 560 9.88 37.04 -13.34
N SER A 561 10.35 36.93 -12.09
CA SER A 561 10.42 35.65 -11.37
C SER A 561 9.13 35.23 -10.67
N ARG A 562 8.04 36.02 -10.78
CA ARG A 562 6.76 35.71 -10.12
C ARG A 562 5.87 34.93 -11.07
N LEU A 563 5.47 33.74 -10.62
CA LEU A 563 4.49 32.89 -11.28
C LEU A 563 3.16 32.96 -10.52
N THR A 564 2.09 33.32 -11.22
CA THR A 564 0.76 33.41 -10.64
C THR A 564 -0.25 32.64 -11.49
N PHE A 565 -1.11 31.87 -10.83
CA PHE A 565 -2.31 31.30 -11.44
C PHE A 565 -3.54 32.14 -11.10
N LEU A 566 -4.39 32.36 -12.09
CA LEU A 566 -5.74 32.85 -11.89
C LEU A 566 -6.66 31.65 -11.68
N ALA A 567 -7.37 31.63 -10.56
CA ALA A 567 -8.30 30.56 -10.24
C ALA A 567 -9.63 31.07 -9.70
N SER A 568 -10.64 30.22 -9.71
CA SER A 568 -11.93 30.46 -9.05
C SER A 568 -12.18 29.39 -7.99
N GLY A 569 -12.82 29.79 -6.89
CA GLY A 569 -13.19 28.88 -5.81
C GLY A 569 -14.27 29.49 -4.91
N PRO A 570 -14.73 28.76 -3.89
CA PRO A 570 -15.66 29.29 -2.91
C PRO A 570 -15.04 30.46 -2.17
N LYS A 571 -15.84 31.48 -1.84
CA LYS A 571 -15.40 32.65 -1.09
C LYS A 571 -15.01 32.25 0.33
N ILE A 572 -13.75 32.49 0.69
CA ILE A 572 -13.17 32.19 1.99
C ILE A 572 -12.67 33.47 2.63
N ASN A 573 -12.94 33.63 3.93
CA ASN A 573 -12.43 34.74 4.72
C ASN A 573 -11.11 34.33 5.39
N GLY A 574 -10.07 35.16 5.25
CA GLY A 574 -8.74 34.91 5.82
C GLY A 574 -7.72 34.42 4.79
N SER A 575 -6.51 34.16 5.26
CA SER A 575 -5.41 33.70 4.42
C SER A 575 -5.61 32.25 4.01
N THR A 576 -5.21 31.92 2.78
CA THR A 576 -5.46 30.61 2.20
C THR A 576 -4.19 30.05 1.57
N LEU A 577 -3.74 28.91 2.07
CA LEU A 577 -2.67 28.13 1.48
C LEU A 577 -3.23 27.36 0.29
N VAL A 578 -2.45 27.24 -0.79
CA VAL A 578 -2.77 26.37 -1.92
C VAL A 578 -1.72 25.30 -2.05
N THR A 579 -2.15 24.05 -2.14
CA THR A 579 -1.25 22.94 -2.40
C THR A 579 -1.92 21.85 -3.23
N THR A 580 -1.13 21.04 -3.92
CA THR A 580 -1.58 19.74 -4.43
C THR A 580 -1.64 18.70 -3.30
N PRO A 581 -2.45 17.61 -3.43
CA PRO A 581 -2.52 16.55 -2.44
C PRO A 581 -1.15 15.93 -2.18
N ASN A 582 -0.89 15.51 -0.94
CA ASN A 582 0.34 14.82 -0.52
C ASN A 582 1.64 15.62 -0.67
N SER A 583 1.59 16.91 -1.02
CA SER A 583 2.77 17.78 -1.13
C SER A 583 3.37 18.13 0.23
N LEU A 584 2.54 18.09 1.26
CA LEU A 584 2.84 18.46 2.63
C LEU A 584 2.56 17.29 3.57
N GLN A 585 3.49 17.04 4.47
CA GLN A 585 3.31 16.18 5.62
C GLN A 585 2.98 17.06 6.82
N TRP A 586 1.72 17.05 7.24
CA TRP A 586 1.24 17.84 8.38
C TRP A 586 1.81 17.30 9.68
N LEU A 587 2.29 18.18 10.56
CA LEU A 587 2.84 17.75 11.85
C LEU A 587 1.83 16.99 12.70
N THR A 588 0.54 17.35 12.60
CA THR A 588 -0.56 16.68 13.31
C THR A 588 -0.79 15.22 12.84
N THR A 589 -0.17 14.81 11.73
CA THR A 589 -0.28 13.44 11.19
C THR A 589 0.96 12.59 11.44
N LEU A 590 2.00 13.15 12.05
CA LEU A 590 3.23 12.42 12.36
C LEU A 590 3.00 11.41 13.50
N PRO A 591 3.67 10.24 13.45
CA PRO A 591 3.58 9.22 14.50
C PRO A 591 4.46 9.61 15.71
N TRP A 592 4.03 10.63 16.44
CA TRP A 592 4.73 11.13 17.62
C TRP A 592 4.87 10.04 18.70
N GLN A 593 6.04 9.97 19.30
CA GLN A 593 6.34 9.12 20.46
C GLN A 593 6.61 9.99 21.68
N THR A 594 6.50 9.45 22.90
CA THR A 594 6.96 10.18 24.10
C THR A 594 8.48 10.36 24.04
N ALA A 595 8.98 11.55 24.37
CA ALA A 595 10.41 11.80 24.39
C ALA A 595 11.10 10.94 25.47
N PRO A 596 12.22 10.27 25.15
CA PRO A 596 12.98 9.50 26.13
C PRO A 596 13.63 10.44 27.16
N THR A 597 13.37 10.22 28.45
CA THR A 597 13.92 11.03 29.54
C THR A 597 15.45 10.89 29.61
N PRO A 598 16.23 11.99 29.64
CA PRO A 598 17.66 11.93 29.78
C PRO A 598 18.04 11.44 31.19
N PRO A 599 19.18 10.75 31.36
CA PRO A 599 19.69 10.42 32.68
C PRO A 599 19.95 11.72 33.47
N VAL A 600 19.32 11.86 34.63
CA VAL A 600 19.60 12.96 35.56
C VAL A 600 20.92 12.64 36.26
N GLU A 601 22.05 12.92 35.62
CA GLU A 601 23.31 12.96 36.35
C GLU A 601 23.31 14.20 37.24
N SER A 602 23.41 13.98 38.55
CA SER A 602 23.67 15.02 39.53
C SER A 602 25.05 15.63 39.26
N ARG A 603 25.13 16.62 38.37
CA ARG A 603 26.27 17.55 38.36
C ARG A 603 26.15 18.42 39.60
N ASN A 604 26.68 17.91 40.72
CA ASN A 604 26.88 18.72 41.91
C ASN A 604 27.72 19.93 41.55
N ALA A 605 27.16 21.11 41.80
CA ALA A 605 27.91 22.33 41.92
C ALA A 605 29.06 22.13 42.92
N THR A 606 30.28 22.23 42.43
CA THR A 606 31.51 22.52 43.18
C THR A 606 32.41 23.22 42.15
N ASN A 607 32.81 24.48 42.24
CA ASN A 607 33.05 25.33 43.39
C ASN A 607 32.64 26.78 43.08
N GLU A 608 31.80 27.38 43.93
CA GLU A 608 32.06 28.74 44.38
C GLU A 608 33.15 28.67 45.47
N SER A 609 34.03 29.67 45.49
CA SER A 609 35.07 29.97 46.50
C SER A 609 36.52 29.55 46.14
N SER A 610 37.20 30.37 45.34
CA SER A 610 38.57 30.82 45.65
C SER A 610 38.82 32.15 44.95
N VAL A 611 39.27 33.11 45.73
CA VAL A 611 39.65 34.47 45.37
C VAL A 611 41.08 34.48 44.81
N ASP A 612 41.32 35.41 43.87
CA ASP A 612 42.59 35.97 43.41
C ASP A 612 43.58 35.16 42.53
N ASP A 613 44.20 35.95 41.66
CA ASP A 613 45.44 35.77 40.90
C ASP A 613 45.43 35.16 39.48
N ALA A 614 45.58 36.10 38.54
CA ALA A 614 46.57 36.16 37.47
C ALA A 614 46.55 35.12 36.32
N GLU A 615 46.37 35.70 35.13
CA GLU A 615 46.96 35.36 33.82
C GLU A 615 47.41 33.92 33.57
N SER A 616 46.91 33.42 32.44
CA SER A 616 47.41 32.29 31.65
C SER A 616 47.33 30.92 32.31
N THR A 617 46.33 30.15 31.90
CA THR A 617 46.42 28.69 31.95
C THR A 617 45.63 28.07 30.82
N GLN A 618 46.33 27.25 30.04
CA GLN A 618 45.79 26.33 29.06
C GLN A 618 44.60 25.58 29.66
N PHE A 619 43.48 25.56 28.95
CA PHE A 619 42.40 24.62 29.23
C PHE A 619 42.98 23.20 29.23
N PRO A 620 42.74 22.39 30.28
CA PRO A 620 43.01 20.97 30.22
C PRO A 620 42.16 20.41 29.07
N GLN A 621 42.82 19.74 28.13
CA GLN A 621 42.13 18.86 27.21
C GLN A 621 41.58 17.69 28.03
N THR A 622 40.38 17.85 28.56
CA THR A 622 39.62 16.75 29.13
C THR A 622 39.06 15.95 27.96
N ASP A 623 39.52 14.70 27.84
CA ASP A 623 39.01 13.71 26.89
C ASP A 623 37.47 13.59 27.01
N PHE A 624 36.75 14.15 26.03
CA PHE A 624 35.30 13.99 25.89
C PHE A 624 34.99 12.56 25.41
N HIS A 625 35.01 11.60 26.34
CA HIS A 625 34.45 10.28 26.09
C HIS A 625 32.91 10.34 26.16
N GLN A 626 32.28 10.16 24.99
CA GLN A 626 30.86 9.82 24.75
C GLN A 626 29.83 10.51 25.66
N THR A 627 29.52 11.77 25.38
CA THR A 627 28.25 12.34 25.82
C THR A 627 27.11 11.62 25.10
N ASP A 628 26.21 10.98 25.85
CA ASP A 628 24.99 10.39 25.30
C ASP A 628 24.22 11.47 24.51
N THR A 629 23.80 11.14 23.29
CA THR A 629 23.05 12.03 22.40
C THR A 629 21.83 12.64 23.12
N LEU A 630 21.19 11.88 24.01
CA LEU A 630 20.06 12.37 24.81
C LEU A 630 20.44 13.50 25.77
N THR A 631 21.62 13.44 26.38
CA THR A 631 22.13 14.49 27.27
C THR A 631 22.46 15.77 26.50
N LEU A 632 23.03 15.65 25.30
CA LEU A 632 23.26 16.79 24.40
C LEU A 632 21.94 17.45 23.97
N MET A 633 20.92 16.65 23.65
CA MET A 633 19.58 17.18 23.33
C MET A 633 18.97 17.90 24.52
N ALA A 634 19.06 17.33 25.72
CA ALA A 634 18.53 17.93 26.94
C ALA A 634 19.17 19.29 27.21
N GLU A 635 20.49 19.39 27.10
CA GLU A 635 21.22 20.65 27.27
C GLU A 635 20.88 21.70 26.20
N ALA A 636 20.64 21.27 24.96
CA ALA A 636 20.16 22.17 23.90
C ALA A 636 18.74 22.69 24.17
N ILE A 637 17.83 21.82 24.63
CA ILE A 637 16.47 22.19 25.02
C ILE A 637 16.51 23.14 26.24
N SER A 638 17.29 22.82 27.28
CA SER A 638 17.47 23.69 28.46
C SER A 638 17.88 25.11 28.06
N ARG A 639 18.90 25.22 27.20
CA ARG A 639 19.38 26.52 26.69
C ARG A 639 18.31 27.27 25.89
N GLN A 640 17.58 26.57 25.03
CA GLN A 640 16.54 27.20 24.21
C GLN A 640 15.34 27.69 25.02
N LEU A 641 15.00 26.97 26.10
CA LEU A 641 13.88 27.31 26.97
C LEU A 641 14.28 28.23 28.14
N GLY A 642 15.57 28.45 28.37
CA GLY A 642 16.07 29.20 29.53
C GLY A 642 15.82 28.48 30.86
N LEU A 643 15.81 27.14 30.86
CA LEU A 643 15.52 26.30 32.02
C LEU A 643 16.79 25.61 32.54
N THR A 644 16.77 25.23 33.82
CA THR A 644 17.82 24.35 34.35
C THR A 644 17.69 22.93 33.75
N PHE A 645 18.77 22.15 33.80
CA PHE A 645 18.74 20.76 33.33
C PHE A 645 17.68 19.93 34.05
N GLU A 646 17.53 20.13 35.37
CA GLU A 646 16.52 19.45 36.20
C GLU A 646 15.09 19.85 35.81
N GLN A 647 14.83 21.14 35.62
CA GLN A 647 13.53 21.62 35.11
C GLN A 647 13.24 21.08 33.72
N THR A 648 14.27 20.94 32.88
CA THR A 648 14.14 20.38 31.54
C THR A 648 13.83 18.89 31.59
N ALA A 649 14.47 18.13 32.48
CA ALA A 649 14.19 16.70 32.68
C ALA A 649 12.72 16.46 33.08
N GLN A 650 12.14 17.35 33.88
CA GLN A 650 10.72 17.31 34.25
C GLN A 650 9.78 17.56 33.07
N LEU A 651 10.24 18.18 31.97
CA LEU A 651 9.44 18.41 30.76
C LEU A 651 9.33 17.18 29.86
N TYR A 652 10.31 16.29 29.85
CA TYR A 652 10.39 15.17 28.91
C TYR A 652 9.14 14.27 28.83
N PRO A 653 8.45 13.94 29.96
CA PRO A 653 7.20 13.20 29.92
C PRO A 653 6.08 13.90 29.12
N HIS A 654 6.17 15.22 28.97
CA HIS A 654 5.21 16.06 28.24
C HIS A 654 5.71 16.43 26.83
N LEU A 655 6.89 15.98 26.44
CA LEU A 655 7.42 16.19 25.10
C LEU A 655 7.07 15.00 24.20
N GLN A 656 6.65 15.33 23.00
CA GLN A 656 6.50 14.40 21.88
C GLN A 656 7.73 14.48 20.98
N TYR A 657 8.13 13.36 20.42
CA TYR A 657 9.41 13.17 19.77
C TYR A 657 9.30 12.30 18.51
N ILE A 658 10.08 12.66 17.49
CA ILE A 658 10.31 11.84 16.30
C ILE A 658 11.70 12.13 15.72
N ARG A 659 12.30 11.15 15.06
CA ARG A 659 13.52 11.33 14.25
C ARG A 659 13.19 11.33 12.77
N MET A 660 13.73 12.30 12.03
CA MET A 660 13.52 12.41 10.58
C MET A 660 14.73 13.06 9.92
N ASP A 661 15.20 12.48 8.83
CA ASP A 661 16.17 13.13 7.92
C ASP A 661 15.46 14.24 7.13
N LEU A 662 15.72 15.48 7.55
CA LEU A 662 15.22 16.72 6.99
C LEU A 662 16.24 17.39 6.08
N MET A 663 17.53 17.12 6.24
CA MET A 663 18.60 17.75 5.44
C MET A 663 18.89 16.98 4.15
N GLY A 664 18.45 15.73 4.07
CA GLY A 664 18.75 14.82 2.96
C GLY A 664 20.20 14.31 2.98
N ASP A 665 20.90 14.45 4.10
CA ASP A 665 22.29 14.01 4.26
C ASP A 665 22.41 12.60 4.90
N ARG A 666 21.26 11.93 5.10
CA ARG A 666 21.11 10.62 5.77
C ARG A 666 21.42 10.63 7.26
N THR A 667 21.58 11.80 7.86
CA THR A 667 21.53 11.99 9.30
C THR A 667 20.12 12.40 9.69
N ALA A 668 19.61 11.89 10.81
CA ALA A 668 18.24 12.15 11.22
C ALA A 668 18.21 13.21 12.31
N GLU A 669 17.56 14.33 12.01
CA GLU A 669 17.22 15.39 12.97
C GLU A 669 16.22 14.89 14.01
N HIS A 670 16.32 15.51 15.19
CA HIS A 670 15.46 15.29 16.33
C HIS A 670 14.39 16.37 16.37
N ILE A 671 13.13 15.98 16.21
CA ILE A 671 11.99 16.89 16.23
C ILE A 671 11.24 16.68 17.55
N PHE A 672 11.09 17.75 18.31
CA PHE A 672 10.34 17.78 19.56
C PHE A 672 9.12 18.69 19.42
N THR A 673 7.98 18.27 19.95
CA THR A 673 6.80 19.13 20.10
C THR A 673 6.25 19.07 21.50
N MET A 674 5.72 20.20 21.96
CA MET A 674 5.08 20.34 23.27
C MET A 674 3.74 19.59 23.27
N GLY A 675 3.63 18.52 24.07
CA GLY A 675 2.42 17.72 24.21
C GLY A 675 1.36 18.37 25.12
N PRO A 676 0.21 17.70 25.30
CA PRO A 676 -0.78 18.13 26.28
C PRO A 676 -0.22 18.02 27.72
N GLY A 677 -0.52 19.01 28.56
CA GLY A 677 -0.12 19.01 29.97
C GLY A 677 1.25 19.63 30.28
N VAL A 678 1.89 20.28 29.31
CA VAL A 678 3.11 21.07 29.57
C VAL A 678 2.80 22.20 30.57
N PRO A 679 3.66 22.43 31.60
CA PRO A 679 3.42 23.46 32.61
C PRO A 679 3.31 24.86 32.00
N SER A 680 2.13 25.48 32.12
CA SER A 680 1.88 26.85 31.65
C SER A 680 2.68 27.91 32.41
N GLU A 681 3.12 27.58 33.63
CA GLU A 681 3.95 28.42 34.50
C GLU A 681 5.33 28.72 33.89
N LEU A 682 5.79 27.87 32.96
CA LEU A 682 7.04 28.05 32.22
C LEU A 682 6.83 28.84 30.90
N GLY A 683 5.63 29.36 30.65
CA GLY A 683 5.31 30.12 29.43
C GLY A 683 5.27 29.25 28.16
N LEU A 684 5.15 27.93 28.31
CA LEU A 684 5.15 26.97 27.22
C LEU A 684 3.71 26.59 26.84
N PHE A 685 3.48 26.40 25.54
CA PHE A 685 2.18 26.07 24.99
C PHE A 685 2.24 24.79 24.13
N PRO A 686 1.21 23.93 24.18
CA PRO A 686 1.13 22.76 23.33
C PRO A 686 1.25 23.09 21.83
N GLY A 687 1.87 22.18 21.07
CA GLY A 687 2.03 22.30 19.62
C GLY A 687 3.23 23.14 19.15
N LYS A 688 4.02 23.71 20.06
CA LYS A 688 5.29 24.37 19.72
C LYS A 688 6.38 23.35 19.44
N VAL A 689 7.19 23.61 18.43
CA VAL A 689 8.13 22.67 17.83
C VAL A 689 9.57 23.18 17.92
N MET A 690 10.48 22.26 18.18
CA MET A 690 11.93 22.43 18.10
C MET A 690 12.52 21.34 17.22
N ILE A 691 13.49 21.70 16.38
CA ILE A 691 14.24 20.78 15.52
C ILE A 691 15.71 20.95 15.83
N LEU A 692 16.36 19.84 16.19
CA LEU A 692 17.77 19.77 16.55
C LEU A 692 18.47 18.81 15.58
N SER A 693 19.71 19.10 15.20
CA SER A 693 20.58 18.13 14.52
C SER A 693 21.00 17.01 15.47
N ASP A 694 21.63 15.97 14.94
CA ASP A 694 22.17 14.84 15.71
C ASP A 694 23.21 15.24 16.78
N ASN A 695 23.95 16.33 16.56
CA ASN A 695 24.93 16.89 17.49
C ASN A 695 24.34 17.95 18.47
N GLY A 696 23.03 18.14 18.47
CA GLY A 696 22.34 19.02 19.41
C GLY A 696 22.32 20.51 19.01
N LYS A 697 22.70 20.84 17.78
CA LYS A 697 22.54 22.21 17.25
C LYS A 697 21.07 22.47 16.93
N LEU A 698 20.55 23.60 17.39
CA LEU A 698 19.19 24.04 17.07
C LEU A 698 19.11 24.48 15.60
N LEU A 699 18.25 23.80 14.83
CA LEU A 699 17.97 24.10 13.42
C LEU A 699 16.71 24.95 13.27
N TYR A 700 15.69 24.69 14.09
CA TYR A 700 14.45 25.46 14.09
C TYR A 700 13.81 25.47 15.48
N SER A 701 13.19 26.58 15.84
CA SER A 701 12.27 26.68 16.98
C SER A 701 11.19 27.71 16.68
N ASP A 702 9.96 27.39 17.10
CA ASP A 702 8.87 28.36 17.23
C ASP A 702 8.36 28.52 18.67
N VAL A 703 9.07 27.96 19.63
CA VAL A 703 8.87 28.22 21.05
C VAL A 703 9.19 29.71 21.32
N GLY A 704 8.28 30.41 22.00
CA GLY A 704 8.39 31.84 22.28
C GLY A 704 8.18 32.76 21.05
N GLN A 705 7.84 32.20 19.88
CA GLN A 705 7.61 32.96 18.65
C GLN A 705 6.12 33.04 18.31
N GLN A 706 5.72 34.13 17.63
CA GLN A 706 4.37 34.30 17.07
C GLN A 706 4.14 33.53 15.74
N ARG A 707 5.08 32.65 15.38
CA ARG A 707 4.93 31.72 14.26
C ARG A 707 4.69 30.30 14.79
N SER A 708 4.15 29.43 13.95
CA SER A 708 3.96 28.01 14.25
C SER A 708 4.27 27.17 13.02
N LEU A 709 5.05 26.10 13.19
CA LEU A 709 5.30 25.11 12.15
C LEU A 709 4.04 24.27 11.95
N LEU A 710 3.56 24.20 10.72
CA LEU A 710 2.35 23.45 10.38
C LEU A 710 2.65 22.13 9.66
N ALA A 711 3.61 22.17 8.73
CA ALA A 711 3.92 21.03 7.87
C ALA A 711 5.35 21.08 7.36
N ILE A 712 5.77 19.97 6.76
CA ILE A 712 7.06 19.80 6.09
C ILE A 712 6.78 19.30 4.67
N THR A 713 7.53 19.76 3.66
CA THR A 713 7.38 19.26 2.28
C THR A 713 7.66 17.76 2.17
N GLY A 714 6.94 17.06 1.29
CA GLY A 714 7.11 15.62 1.08
C GLY A 714 8.53 15.21 0.65
N LYS A 715 8.99 14.05 1.16
CA LYS A 715 10.37 13.53 1.01
C LYS A 715 10.81 13.44 -0.46
N THR A 716 11.99 14.00 -0.74
CA THR A 716 12.76 13.67 -1.95
C THR A 716 14.11 13.14 -1.49
N ILE A 717 14.54 11.98 -2.01
CA ILE A 717 15.82 11.36 -1.61
C ILE A 717 16.97 12.35 -1.85
N ASN A 718 17.80 12.60 -0.83
CA ASN A 718 18.97 13.48 -0.86
C ASN A 718 18.72 14.98 -1.10
N LYS A 719 17.57 15.54 -0.68
CA LYS A 719 17.36 17.01 -0.67
C LYS A 719 16.76 17.49 0.65
N PRO A 720 17.12 18.71 1.09
CA PRO A 720 16.56 19.28 2.30
C PRO A 720 15.07 19.55 2.14
N ALA A 721 14.32 19.26 3.19
CA ALA A 721 12.92 19.59 3.30
C ALA A 721 12.73 21.10 3.48
N THR A 722 11.57 21.62 3.08
CA THR A 722 11.15 22.97 3.41
C THR A 722 10.07 22.93 4.48
N LEU A 723 10.19 23.81 5.45
CA LEU A 723 9.27 23.98 6.56
C LEU A 723 8.17 24.97 6.19
N LEU A 724 6.90 24.59 6.38
CA LEU A 724 5.76 25.47 6.22
C LEU A 724 5.36 26.05 7.58
N VAL A 725 5.55 27.35 7.75
CA VAL A 725 5.21 28.07 8.97
C VAL A 725 4.04 29.03 8.75
N GLU A 726 3.21 29.19 9.75
CA GLU A 726 2.16 30.21 9.78
C GLU A 726 2.55 31.32 10.76
N GLN A 727 2.49 32.58 10.32
CA GLN A 727 2.75 33.76 11.14
C GLN A 727 1.72 34.85 10.84
N ALA A 728 0.98 35.28 11.86
CA ALA A 728 -0.09 36.28 11.72
C ALA A 728 -1.07 35.96 10.57
N GLY A 729 -1.39 34.68 10.41
CA GLY A 729 -2.24 34.16 9.33
C GLY A 729 -1.55 34.03 7.97
N ARG A 730 -0.29 34.44 7.78
CA ARG A 730 0.42 34.25 6.50
C ARG A 730 1.25 32.96 6.51
N TYR A 731 1.40 32.33 5.36
CA TYR A 731 2.11 31.05 5.21
C TYR A 731 3.49 31.23 4.61
N ASP A 732 4.54 31.14 5.41
CA ASP A 732 5.91 31.27 4.92
C ASP A 732 6.62 29.92 4.82
N LEU A 733 7.63 29.87 3.97
CA LEU A 733 8.43 28.69 3.70
C LEU A 733 9.87 28.94 4.13
N ILE A 734 10.39 28.10 5.02
CA ILE A 734 11.75 28.17 5.54
C ILE A 734 12.51 26.96 5.01
N GLY A 735 13.54 27.19 4.21
CA GLY A 735 14.49 26.14 3.82
C GLY A 735 15.54 25.94 4.92
N PHE A 736 16.08 24.73 4.99
CA PHE A 736 17.27 24.45 5.78
C PHE A 736 18.56 24.86 5.08
#